data_AF-A0A2V1IJ08-F1
#
_entry.id   AF-A0A2V1IJ08-F1
#
_cell.length_a   1.000
_cell.length_b   1.000
_cell.length_c   1.000
_cell.angle_alpha   90.00
_cell.angle_beta   90.00
_cell.angle_gamma   90.00
#
_symmetry.space_group_name_H-M   'P 1'
#
loop_
_entity.id
_entity.type
_entity.pdbx_description
1 polymer ?
#
loop_
_entity_poly.entity_id
_entity_poly.type
_entity_poly.pdbx_seq_one_letter_code
_entity_poly.pdbx_strand_id
1 'polypeptide(L)'
;MLFSISTSLAADETDTQVLVFSKTGDVTLIYAEELQSVNLSTVDTDSIDHPDFISQDFIRKDGSVFKIMLADIDSVAFGNRNKIVPKTGVHEITEADIPYITDSTDGVISFKAGTPVNRIPSAGQYVYYIGFHELFPWGLCAKVDAVTRNNDSSVNVNISDVPASEVFDEFFFSGEVGSVPATVKRASRAGSADGYPWDNALKFAEQSEFSLLLNCELTFTNVVANVLSGYYHANIAITNEMGMTFNFNLEEPKEAGKEYGAHKFYLPPLALGTIQPIIEIGAFWKAEASAKIDYSMTRTTSYHTEWTRRNGVNTFSQPSQADNPAEADPTADEAKFAIVLDGSLFGGFYTKLSLNTFIEHLGAGVRLRGGAELAGNISVGAIADMASDHTKPAVNGNLDLSLKLDIAPYWYTKSIFETEKDEHIIGEPFSLKFQLAQLSLFPSFTDGKAVPAKKQPEPFKEAQKVCTAAAISEIPIPYPLETGFELVNTVTNEVVDSIFTTDIEAFSFEQQGISADLDFGTEGKIDPTQWQVRPVFRYGNHTLASAPIALNEGARLSPFIFNSVKSGVTVRSSFPAVGSYKADERVFEWCGTPNVRRINKAFIPQLPPTASLPNRNLFKGSWKSTDLSKEITITFLDDEKGAVSYDGLTADFTYTISSTGEIRMQISEENITRMVVIDIDASVMIGRFKNQKSNTTFKKQ
;
A
#
# COMPACT_ATOMS: atom_id res chain seq x y z
N MET A 1 52.43 23.37 -4.48
CA MET A 1 53.37 22.24 -4.59
C MET A 1 53.47 21.43 -3.28
N LEU A 2 52.41 21.37 -2.45
CA LEU A 2 52.42 20.75 -1.11
C LEU A 2 51.53 19.50 -0.98
N PHE A 3 50.71 19.15 -2.00
CA PHE A 3 49.71 18.05 -1.91
C PHE A 3 50.09 16.74 -2.62
N SER A 4 51.05 16.75 -3.56
CA SER A 4 51.39 15.54 -4.33
C SER A 4 52.26 14.54 -3.58
N ILE A 5 52.69 14.84 -2.34
CA ILE A 5 53.59 13.98 -1.55
C ILE A 5 52.87 13.32 -0.36
N SER A 6 51.68 13.79 0.04
CA SER A 6 51.02 13.35 1.29
C SER A 6 49.99 12.22 1.14
N THR A 7 49.62 11.79 -0.07
CA THR A 7 48.75 10.60 -0.26
C THR A 7 49.42 9.28 0.14
N SER A 8 50.73 9.27 0.37
CA SER A 8 51.47 8.08 0.79
C SER A 8 51.62 7.92 2.32
N LEU A 9 51.31 8.94 3.12
CA LEU A 9 51.54 8.93 4.58
C LEU A 9 50.26 8.86 5.42
N ALA A 10 49.08 8.75 4.81
CA ALA A 10 47.78 8.67 5.52
C ALA A 10 46.97 7.41 5.17
N ALA A 11 47.57 6.45 4.43
CA ALA A 11 46.88 5.24 3.96
C ALA A 11 46.86 4.08 4.98
N ASP A 12 47.56 4.21 6.11
CA ASP A 12 47.71 3.13 7.11
C ASP A 12 46.88 3.33 8.39
N GLU A 13 46.20 4.47 8.58
CA GLU A 13 45.29 4.70 9.72
C GLU A 13 43.85 4.92 9.22
N THR A 14 42.98 3.94 9.49
CA THR A 14 41.51 4.06 9.37
C THR A 14 41.04 5.28 10.18
N ASP A 15 40.09 6.06 9.64
CA ASP A 15 39.51 7.29 10.23
C ASP A 15 40.28 8.62 10.09
N THR A 16 41.35 8.70 9.28
CA THR A 16 42.06 9.99 9.09
C THR A 16 41.18 11.02 8.36
N GLN A 17 40.79 12.09 9.07
CA GLN A 17 40.00 13.19 8.51
C GLN A 17 40.87 14.14 7.67
N VAL A 18 40.33 14.64 6.55
CA VAL A 18 40.84 15.75 5.75
C VAL A 18 39.82 16.87 5.81
N LEU A 19 40.22 18.00 6.39
CA LEU A 19 39.36 19.15 6.63
C LEU A 19 39.78 20.30 5.72
N VAL A 20 38.89 20.75 4.84
CA VAL A 20 39.12 21.93 3.99
C VAL A 20 38.30 23.09 4.54
N PHE A 21 38.99 24.13 5.02
CA PHE A 21 38.38 25.36 5.51
C PHE A 21 38.30 26.36 4.35
N SER A 22 37.10 26.83 4.06
CA SER A 22 36.85 27.89 3.09
C SER A 22 36.98 29.27 3.74
N LYS A 23 37.34 30.28 2.94
CA LYS A 23 37.34 31.70 3.32
C LYS A 23 35.95 32.21 3.71
N THR A 24 34.89 31.54 3.26
CA THR A 24 33.50 31.81 3.65
C THR A 24 33.14 31.28 5.04
N GLY A 25 34.04 30.53 5.69
CA GLY A 25 33.81 29.89 6.99
C GLY A 25 33.24 28.47 6.91
N ASP A 26 33.03 27.95 5.70
CA ASP A 26 32.60 26.56 5.46
C ASP A 26 33.71 25.57 5.74
N VAL A 27 33.34 24.37 6.15
CA VAL A 27 34.29 23.30 6.42
C VAL A 27 33.82 22.02 5.74
N THR A 28 34.58 21.56 4.75
CA THR A 28 34.36 20.26 4.12
C THR A 28 35.15 19.20 4.89
N LEU A 29 34.44 18.17 5.36
CA LEU A 29 35.02 16.97 5.94
C LEU A 29 35.07 15.86 4.89
N ILE A 30 36.24 15.25 4.73
CA ILE A 30 36.46 14.11 3.84
C ILE A 30 37.28 13.07 4.62
N TYR A 31 36.94 11.79 4.52
CA TYR A 31 37.78 10.73 5.11
C TYR A 31 38.85 10.28 4.11
N ALA A 32 40.09 10.18 4.57
CA ALA A 32 41.22 9.75 3.74
C ALA A 32 41.00 8.36 3.14
N GLU A 33 40.29 7.48 3.85
CA GLU A 33 39.95 6.14 3.37
C GLU A 33 38.93 6.14 2.22
N GLU A 34 38.11 7.17 2.07
CA GLU A 34 37.17 7.30 0.96
C GLU A 34 37.85 7.87 -0.29
N LEU A 35 39.03 8.49 -0.12
CA LEU A 35 39.76 9.13 -1.21
C LEU A 35 40.58 8.11 -2.01
N GLN A 36 40.41 8.16 -3.33
CA GLN A 36 41.29 7.51 -4.29
C GLN A 36 42.48 8.43 -4.63
N SER A 37 42.21 9.72 -4.89
CA SER A 37 43.25 10.70 -5.20
C SER A 37 42.77 12.14 -5.01
N VAL A 38 43.71 13.08 -4.90
CA VAL A 38 43.43 14.52 -4.89
C VAL A 38 44.26 15.19 -5.98
N ASN A 39 43.58 15.85 -6.92
CA ASN A 39 44.20 16.43 -8.11
C ASN A 39 43.98 17.93 -8.19
N LEU A 40 44.88 18.65 -8.85
CA LEU A 40 44.61 20.02 -9.29
C LEU A 40 43.93 19.96 -10.65
N SER A 41 42.90 20.78 -10.84
CA SER A 41 42.09 20.82 -12.06
C SER A 41 42.04 22.23 -12.64
N THR A 42 42.05 22.29 -13.97
CA THR A 42 41.80 23.50 -14.76
C THR A 42 40.31 23.75 -14.99
N VAL A 43 39.46 22.77 -14.67
CA VAL A 43 37.99 22.84 -14.81
C VAL A 43 37.37 23.40 -13.52
N ASP A 44 36.49 24.39 -13.59
CA ASP A 44 35.77 24.94 -12.43
C ASP A 44 34.57 24.08 -11.99
N THR A 45 33.84 24.54 -10.97
CA THR A 45 32.65 23.87 -10.42
C THR A 45 31.47 23.82 -11.40
N ASP A 46 31.44 24.69 -12.40
CA ASP A 46 30.42 24.73 -13.45
C ASP A 46 30.85 23.93 -14.71
N SER A 47 31.92 23.14 -14.58
CA SER A 47 32.50 22.33 -15.65
C SER A 47 33.06 23.15 -16.83
N ILE A 48 33.54 24.37 -16.57
CA ILE A 48 34.19 25.22 -17.57
C ILE A 48 35.72 25.08 -17.47
N ASP A 49 36.39 24.92 -18.61
CA ASP A 49 37.86 24.85 -18.70
C ASP A 49 38.54 26.22 -18.62
N HIS A 50 39.62 26.30 -17.83
CA HIS A 50 40.46 27.49 -17.67
C HIS A 50 41.92 27.20 -18.06
N PRO A 51 42.73 28.21 -18.40
CA PRO A 51 44.13 28.00 -18.79
C PRO A 51 45.05 27.61 -17.62
N ASP A 52 44.68 27.93 -16.39
CA ASP A 52 45.45 27.68 -15.17
C ASP A 52 44.70 26.71 -14.23
N PHE A 53 45.43 26.07 -13.31
CA PHE A 53 44.81 25.29 -12.23
C PHE A 53 44.03 26.23 -11.31
N ILE A 54 42.72 26.02 -11.23
CA ILE A 54 41.79 26.90 -10.50
C ILE A 54 40.96 26.16 -9.45
N SER A 55 40.94 24.82 -9.50
CA SER A 55 40.19 23.98 -8.57
C SER A 55 41.00 22.78 -8.09
N GLN A 56 40.53 22.17 -7.01
CA GLN A 56 41.05 20.96 -6.41
C GLN A 56 39.95 19.89 -6.43
N ASP A 57 40.29 18.74 -7.03
CA ASP A 57 39.40 17.60 -7.22
C ASP A 57 39.72 16.52 -6.22
N PHE A 58 38.76 16.18 -5.39
CA PHE A 58 38.78 15.08 -4.44
C PHE A 58 38.04 13.90 -5.07
N ILE A 59 38.80 12.95 -5.60
CA ILE A 59 38.25 11.77 -6.28
C ILE A 59 38.07 10.67 -5.23
N ARG A 60 36.83 10.24 -5.02
CA ARG A 60 36.48 9.17 -4.10
C ARG A 60 36.64 7.79 -4.77
N LYS A 61 36.74 6.74 -3.96
CA LYS A 61 36.90 5.34 -4.41
C LYS A 61 35.71 4.81 -5.22
N ASP A 62 34.52 5.40 -5.03
CA ASP A 62 33.32 5.10 -5.83
C ASP A 62 33.30 5.81 -7.20
N GLY A 63 34.32 6.61 -7.51
CA GLY A 63 34.45 7.36 -8.76
C GLY A 63 33.78 8.74 -8.75
N SER A 64 33.10 9.12 -7.66
CA SER A 64 32.56 10.47 -7.51
C SER A 64 33.68 11.49 -7.32
N VAL A 65 33.49 12.69 -7.88
CA VAL A 65 34.46 13.79 -7.82
C VAL A 65 33.84 14.96 -7.10
N PHE A 66 34.40 15.32 -5.95
CA PHE A 66 34.05 16.53 -5.23
C PHE A 66 35.07 17.63 -5.56
N LYS A 67 34.62 18.79 -6.04
CA LYS A 67 35.47 19.85 -6.57
C LYS A 67 35.34 21.13 -5.76
N ILE A 68 36.48 21.72 -5.35
CA ILE A 68 36.55 22.97 -4.59
C ILE A 68 37.42 23.97 -5.34
N MET A 69 36.97 25.23 -5.48
CA MET A 69 37.80 26.28 -6.08
C MET A 69 38.98 26.64 -5.18
N LEU A 70 40.19 26.70 -5.74
CA LEU A 70 41.41 27.04 -5.00
C LEU A 70 41.34 28.45 -4.40
N ALA A 71 40.62 29.35 -5.07
CA ALA A 71 40.40 30.72 -4.58
C ALA A 71 39.59 30.76 -3.27
N ASP A 72 38.77 29.74 -3.02
CA ASP A 72 37.87 29.68 -1.87
C ASP A 72 38.53 29.00 -0.67
N ILE A 73 39.58 28.21 -0.87
CA ILE A 73 40.30 27.53 0.21
C ILE A 73 41.08 28.55 1.04
N ASP A 74 40.82 28.58 2.35
CA ASP A 74 41.61 29.31 3.34
C ASP A 74 42.74 28.44 3.89
N SER A 75 42.40 27.24 4.36
CA SER A 75 43.38 26.28 4.90
C SER A 75 42.93 24.84 4.79
N VAL A 76 43.87 23.89 4.93
CA VAL A 76 43.58 22.45 4.98
C VAL A 76 44.27 21.83 6.18
N ALA A 77 43.57 20.94 6.88
CA ALA A 77 44.11 20.19 8.01
C ALA A 77 43.92 18.67 7.82
N PHE A 78 44.80 17.91 8.44
CA PHE A 78 44.75 16.45 8.52
C PHE A 78 44.55 16.02 9.98
N GLY A 79 43.73 14.98 10.19
CA GLY A 79 43.32 14.50 11.50
C GLY A 79 42.17 15.31 12.11
N ASN A 80 41.66 14.85 13.26
CA ASN A 80 40.60 15.57 13.98
C ASN A 80 41.13 16.91 14.54
N ARG A 81 40.25 17.91 14.58
CA ARG A 81 40.54 19.24 15.15
C ARG A 81 39.63 19.57 16.34
N ASN A 82 39.00 18.54 16.90
CA ASN A 82 37.98 18.67 17.95
C ASN A 82 38.58 19.36 19.17
N LYS A 83 38.12 20.58 19.46
CA LYS A 83 38.69 21.40 20.53
C LYS A 83 37.72 22.46 21.01
N ILE A 84 37.71 22.67 22.32
CA ILE A 84 36.96 23.73 23.01
C ILE A 84 37.95 24.44 23.92
N VAL A 85 38.16 25.73 23.68
CA VAL A 85 39.05 26.58 24.49
C VAL A 85 38.29 27.83 24.91
N PRO A 86 37.79 27.89 26.15
CA PRO A 86 37.25 29.11 26.72
C PRO A 86 38.36 30.15 26.91
N LYS A 87 37.99 31.43 26.83
CA LYS A 87 38.90 32.53 27.15
C LYS A 87 39.28 32.51 28.63
N THR A 88 40.43 33.09 28.93
CA THR A 88 40.92 33.19 30.32
C THR A 88 39.92 33.97 31.19
N GLY A 89 39.56 33.40 32.34
CA GLY A 89 38.67 34.04 33.32
C GLY A 89 37.17 33.81 33.09
N VAL A 90 36.79 33.06 32.06
CA VAL A 90 35.41 32.62 31.83
C VAL A 90 35.01 31.57 32.88
N HIS A 91 33.79 31.66 33.42
CA HIS A 91 33.20 30.71 34.36
C HIS A 91 32.45 29.60 33.62
N GLU A 92 32.81 28.35 33.85
CA GLU A 92 32.04 27.21 33.37
C GLU A 92 31.01 26.78 34.41
N ILE A 93 29.74 26.73 34.02
CA ILE A 93 28.73 25.95 34.73
C ILE A 93 28.85 24.52 34.23
N THR A 94 29.04 23.58 35.15
CA THR A 94 29.17 22.15 34.86
C THR A 94 27.90 21.40 35.30
N GLU A 95 27.77 20.14 34.89
CA GLU A 95 26.71 19.25 35.40
C GLU A 95 26.69 19.15 36.94
N ALA A 96 27.85 19.30 37.60
CA ALA A 96 27.94 19.27 39.05
C ALA A 96 27.35 20.53 39.71
N ASP A 97 27.16 21.62 38.96
CA ASP A 97 26.56 22.88 39.43
C ASP A 97 25.03 22.86 39.33
N ILE A 98 24.47 22.10 38.39
CA ILE A 98 23.03 22.00 38.14
C ILE A 98 22.20 21.73 39.41
N PRO A 99 22.60 20.83 40.35
CA PRO A 99 21.82 20.60 41.55
C PRO A 99 21.67 21.81 42.48
N TYR A 100 22.55 22.81 42.35
CA TYR A 100 22.55 24.05 43.12
C TYR A 100 21.70 25.16 42.48
N ILE A 101 21.31 24.99 41.22
CA ILE A 101 20.44 25.93 40.51
C ILE A 101 18.98 25.50 40.76
N THR A 102 18.15 26.46 41.18
CA THR A 102 16.73 26.24 41.45
C THR A 102 15.86 26.63 40.27
N ASP A 103 16.23 27.69 39.56
CA ASP A 103 15.48 28.23 38.44
C ASP A 103 16.39 29.04 37.51
N SER A 104 15.97 29.21 36.26
CA SER A 104 16.63 30.04 35.25
C SER A 104 15.58 30.63 34.31
N THR A 105 15.12 31.85 34.61
CA THR A 105 14.03 32.53 33.91
C THR A 105 14.36 34.01 33.69
N ASP A 106 13.92 34.57 32.57
CA ASP A 106 14.01 36.01 32.24
C ASP A 106 15.39 36.65 32.46
N GLY A 107 16.48 35.96 32.10
CA GLY A 107 17.84 36.46 32.27
C GLY A 107 18.37 36.39 33.71
N VAL A 108 17.75 35.57 34.57
CA VAL A 108 18.16 35.38 35.96
C VAL A 108 18.41 33.90 36.24
N ILE A 109 19.64 33.56 36.67
CA ILE A 109 19.97 32.23 37.20
C ILE A 109 19.87 32.28 38.73
N SER A 110 18.95 31.51 39.31
CA SER A 110 18.73 31.43 40.75
C SER A 110 19.43 30.22 41.36
N PHE A 111 20.36 30.47 42.30
CA PHE A 111 21.07 29.45 43.06
C PHE A 111 20.49 29.29 44.47
N LYS A 112 20.55 28.06 44.99
CA LYS A 112 20.17 27.71 46.37
C LYS A 112 20.98 28.50 47.39
N ALA A 113 20.35 28.82 48.53
CA ALA A 113 21.06 29.26 49.72
C ALA A 113 22.18 28.28 50.11
N GLY A 114 23.34 28.81 50.49
CA GLY A 114 24.50 28.00 50.88
C GLY A 114 25.29 27.39 49.72
N THR A 115 24.98 27.74 48.46
CA THR A 115 25.82 27.36 47.31
C THR A 115 27.25 27.86 47.50
N PRO A 116 28.28 27.01 47.35
CA PRO A 116 29.68 27.42 47.49
C PRO A 116 30.03 28.62 46.59
N VAL A 117 30.74 29.60 47.14
CA VAL A 117 31.05 30.88 46.45
C VAL A 117 31.80 30.67 45.14
N ASN A 118 32.64 29.63 45.04
CA ASN A 118 33.38 29.31 43.83
C ASN A 118 32.53 28.71 42.70
N ARG A 119 31.26 28.36 42.96
CA ARG A 119 30.30 27.90 41.94
C ARG A 119 29.43 29.03 41.40
N ILE A 120 29.41 30.18 42.10
CA ILE A 120 28.60 31.34 41.73
C ILE A 120 29.49 32.26 40.88
N PRO A 121 29.11 32.56 39.62
CA PRO A 121 29.90 33.44 38.77
C PRO A 121 29.86 34.89 39.31
N SER A 122 30.92 35.65 39.05
CA SER A 122 31.07 37.03 39.56
C SER A 122 30.53 38.07 38.58
N ALA A 123 30.09 39.22 39.09
CA ALA A 123 29.67 40.33 38.24
C ALA A 123 30.78 40.78 37.27
N GLY A 124 30.42 41.00 36.01
CA GLY A 124 31.31 41.31 34.89
C GLY A 124 32.00 40.10 34.26
N GLN A 125 31.85 38.90 34.84
CA GLN A 125 32.44 37.67 34.31
C GLN A 125 31.57 37.10 33.18
N TYR A 126 32.23 36.47 32.20
CA TYR A 126 31.54 35.66 31.19
C TYR A 126 31.27 34.27 31.74
N VAL A 127 30.12 33.71 31.43
CA VAL A 127 29.68 32.39 31.89
C VAL A 127 29.18 31.55 30.72
N TYR A 128 29.45 30.25 30.77
CA TYR A 128 28.92 29.31 29.78
C TYR A 128 28.51 27.98 30.39
N TYR A 129 27.63 27.27 29.67
CA TYR A 129 27.21 25.90 29.97
C TYR A 129 27.10 25.16 28.64
N ILE A 130 27.96 24.16 28.40
CA ILE A 130 27.92 23.31 27.20
C ILE A 130 27.10 22.07 27.52
N GLY A 131 25.87 22.05 27.02
CA GLY A 131 24.92 20.97 27.26
C GLY A 131 23.50 21.45 27.06
N PHE A 132 22.57 20.50 27.12
CA PHE A 132 21.14 20.76 27.01
C PHE A 132 20.47 20.27 28.29
N HIS A 133 19.93 21.20 29.08
CA HIS A 133 19.27 20.93 30.35
C HIS A 133 17.95 21.70 30.42
N GLU A 134 16.98 21.29 31.24
CA GLU A 134 15.70 22.01 31.37
C GLU A 134 15.88 23.48 31.82
N LEU A 135 16.92 23.75 32.62
CA LEU A 135 17.31 25.10 33.06
C LEU A 135 18.04 25.91 31.98
N PHE A 136 18.75 25.22 31.08
CA PHE A 136 19.49 25.83 29.96
C PHE A 136 19.16 25.03 28.69
N PRO A 137 17.93 25.19 28.14
CA PRO A 137 17.44 24.33 27.06
C PRO A 137 18.26 24.42 25.79
N TRP A 138 19.12 25.43 25.66
CA TRP A 138 19.88 25.76 24.46
C TRP A 138 21.38 26.00 24.73
N GLY A 139 21.87 25.57 25.90
CA GLY A 139 23.18 25.98 26.41
C GLY A 139 23.15 27.40 26.99
N LEU A 140 24.33 27.91 27.36
CA LEU A 140 24.48 29.27 27.88
C LEU A 140 25.80 29.89 27.37
N CYS A 141 25.72 31.12 26.90
CA CYS A 141 26.84 32.06 26.73
C CYS A 141 26.35 33.43 27.15
N ALA A 142 26.77 33.89 28.32
CA ALA A 142 26.28 35.13 28.87
C ALA A 142 27.35 35.91 29.61
N LYS A 143 27.10 37.20 29.84
CA LYS A 143 27.85 38.05 30.74
C LYS A 143 27.02 38.27 32.00
N VAL A 144 27.66 38.13 33.16
CA VAL A 144 27.01 38.42 34.44
C VAL A 144 26.93 39.94 34.64
N ASP A 145 25.71 40.48 34.65
CA ASP A 145 25.49 41.90 34.86
C ASP A 145 25.54 42.26 36.34
N ALA A 146 24.91 41.45 37.19
CA ALA A 146 24.85 41.67 38.63
C ALA A 146 24.57 40.38 39.40
N VAL A 147 25.10 40.30 40.63
CA VAL A 147 24.81 39.20 41.57
C VAL A 147 24.10 39.78 42.79
N THR A 148 22.84 39.39 42.99
CA THR A 148 22.01 39.84 44.10
C THR A 148 21.83 38.70 45.10
N ARG A 149 22.21 38.93 46.36
CA ARG A 149 22.01 37.96 47.45
C ARG A 149 20.75 38.33 48.21
N ASN A 150 19.74 37.47 48.15
CA ASN A 150 18.50 37.67 48.89
C ASN A 150 18.65 36.98 50.25
N ASN A 151 18.83 37.79 51.31
CA ASN A 151 18.93 37.43 52.74
C ASN A 151 18.72 35.92 53.05
N ASP A 152 19.81 35.16 52.94
CA ASP A 152 19.95 33.72 53.21
C ASP A 152 18.99 32.74 52.49
N SER A 153 18.20 33.17 51.51
CA SER A 153 17.21 32.32 50.81
C SER A 153 17.63 31.91 49.39
N SER A 154 18.29 32.79 48.62
CA SER A 154 18.82 32.49 47.29
C SER A 154 19.90 33.48 46.86
N VAL A 155 20.69 33.09 45.84
CA VAL A 155 21.58 34.00 45.12
C VAL A 155 21.10 34.08 43.68
N ASN A 156 20.73 35.28 43.23
CA ASN A 156 20.25 35.53 41.87
C ASN A 156 21.37 36.18 41.06
N VAL A 157 21.68 35.60 39.90
CA VAL A 157 22.69 36.07 38.96
C VAL A 157 21.97 36.60 37.72
N ASN A 158 21.95 37.92 37.55
CA ASN A 158 21.42 38.56 36.34
C ASN A 158 22.45 38.44 35.22
N ILE A 159 21.99 38.06 34.03
CA ILE A 159 22.83 37.77 32.88
C ILE A 159 22.27 38.44 31.61
N SER A 160 23.18 38.77 30.70
CA SER A 160 22.88 39.23 29.35
C SER A 160 23.60 38.36 28.32
N ASP A 161 22.94 38.09 27.20
CA ASP A 161 23.48 37.19 26.17
C ASP A 161 24.66 37.82 25.45
N VAL A 162 25.65 36.98 25.15
CA VAL A 162 26.82 37.36 24.37
C VAL A 162 27.14 36.30 23.31
N PRO A 163 27.71 36.69 22.16
CA PRO A 163 28.08 35.71 21.14
C PRO A 163 29.19 34.77 21.64
N ALA A 164 29.23 33.53 21.13
CA ALA A 164 30.29 32.56 21.49
C ALA A 164 31.71 33.11 21.29
N SER A 165 31.92 34.01 20.33
CA SER A 165 33.22 34.64 20.07
C SER A 165 33.72 35.54 21.21
N GLU A 166 32.85 35.98 22.13
CA GLU A 166 33.28 36.67 23.35
C GLU A 166 33.76 35.70 24.44
N VAL A 167 33.28 34.45 24.40
CA VAL A 167 33.50 33.43 25.45
C VAL A 167 34.62 32.45 25.10
N PHE A 168 34.81 32.11 23.82
CA PHE A 168 35.76 31.09 23.38
C PHE A 168 36.83 31.66 22.44
N ASP A 169 38.04 31.10 22.52
CA ASP A 169 39.12 31.32 21.55
C ASP A 169 39.05 30.29 20.42
N GLU A 170 38.65 29.05 20.72
CA GLU A 170 38.47 27.97 19.75
C GLU A 170 37.24 27.13 20.14
N PHE A 171 36.36 26.82 19.18
CA PHE A 171 35.25 25.89 19.39
C PHE A 171 34.89 25.20 18.07
N PHE A 172 35.46 24.01 17.87
CA PHE A 172 35.34 23.25 16.63
C PHE A 172 35.15 21.75 16.88
N PHE A 173 34.34 21.11 16.04
CA PHE A 173 34.16 19.67 15.96
C PHE A 173 34.01 19.18 14.52
N SER A 174 34.60 18.03 14.22
CA SER A 174 34.40 17.23 13.01
C SER A 174 34.53 15.73 13.31
N GLY A 175 33.62 14.92 12.77
CA GLY A 175 33.75 13.45 12.79
C GLY A 175 32.42 12.69 12.82
N GLU A 176 32.53 11.37 12.94
CA GLU A 176 31.38 10.48 13.09
C GLU A 176 30.81 10.51 14.51
N VAL A 177 29.50 10.30 14.62
CA VAL A 177 28.78 10.35 15.90
C VAL A 177 29.22 9.23 16.87
N GLY A 178 29.79 8.13 16.37
CA GLY A 178 30.37 7.06 17.18
C GLY A 178 31.67 7.40 17.91
N SER A 179 32.32 8.52 17.55
CA SER A 179 33.61 8.94 18.13
C SER A 179 33.48 9.93 19.30
N VAL A 180 32.25 10.24 19.74
CA VAL A 180 32.00 11.09 20.92
C VAL A 180 32.08 10.23 22.19
N PRO A 181 32.86 10.61 23.21
CA PRO A 181 32.78 9.96 24.51
C PRO A 181 31.34 10.01 25.01
N ALA A 182 30.73 8.84 25.17
CA ALA A 182 29.43 8.70 25.80
C ALA A 182 29.47 9.43 27.16
N THR A 183 28.66 10.49 27.30
CA THR A 183 27.74 10.80 28.41
C THR A 183 27.45 12.31 28.43
N VAL A 184 26.61 12.80 27.53
CA VAL A 184 25.78 13.98 27.84
C VAL A 184 24.33 13.50 27.70
N LYS A 185 23.88 12.76 28.71
CA LYS A 185 22.44 12.51 28.89
C LYS A 185 21.84 13.85 29.30
N ARG A 186 20.72 14.23 28.69
CA ARG A 186 19.85 15.26 29.27
C ARG A 186 19.51 14.81 30.70
N ALA A 187 20.11 15.42 31.71
CA ALA A 187 19.88 15.05 33.10
C ALA A 187 18.54 15.63 33.57
N SER A 188 17.41 15.08 33.11
CA SER A 188 16.10 15.49 33.63
C SER A 188 15.96 15.06 35.09
N ARG A 189 15.45 15.94 35.95
CA ARG A 189 15.05 15.60 37.34
C ARG A 189 13.75 14.78 37.40
N ALA A 190 13.02 14.68 36.27
CA ALA A 190 11.89 13.78 36.11
C ALA A 190 12.32 12.56 35.27
N GLY A 191 11.83 11.38 35.66
CA GLY A 191 12.28 10.08 35.16
C GLY A 191 12.46 9.98 33.65
N SER A 192 13.54 9.32 33.28
CA SER A 192 13.76 8.67 31.99
C SER A 192 12.52 7.93 31.48
N ALA A 193 11.96 8.35 30.36
CA ALA A 193 11.15 7.55 29.44
C ALA A 193 11.11 8.37 28.14
N ASP A 194 11.91 8.17 27.10
CA ASP A 194 12.55 6.96 26.60
C ASP A 194 13.84 7.38 25.88
N GLY A 195 14.98 6.86 26.34
CA GLY A 195 16.26 7.03 25.66
C GLY A 195 16.41 6.04 24.51
N TYR A 196 17.05 6.48 23.43
CA TYR A 196 17.47 5.66 22.28
C TYR A 196 18.39 4.49 22.73
N PRO A 197 18.35 3.29 22.11
CA PRO A 197 17.57 2.86 20.92
C PRO A 197 16.16 2.32 21.24
N TRP A 198 15.27 2.39 20.24
CA TRP A 198 13.86 2.02 20.35
C TRP A 198 13.62 0.57 19.90
N ASP A 199 13.87 -0.39 20.80
CA ASP A 199 13.53 -1.81 20.55
C ASP A 199 12.03 -2.12 20.75
N ASN A 200 11.21 -1.12 21.07
CA ASN A 200 9.78 -1.30 21.36
C ASN A 200 8.93 -0.53 20.36
N ALA A 201 8.02 -1.24 19.69
CA ALA A 201 7.01 -0.69 18.80
C ALA A 201 6.26 0.49 19.47
N LEU A 202 6.42 1.69 18.92
CA LEU A 202 5.68 2.86 19.39
C LEU A 202 4.22 2.73 18.93
N LYS A 203 3.31 2.50 19.89
CA LYS A 203 1.86 2.47 19.66
C LYS A 203 1.28 3.87 19.87
N PHE A 204 1.02 4.58 18.78
CA PHE A 204 0.54 5.96 18.84
C PHE A 204 -0.99 6.08 19.00
N ALA A 205 -1.73 5.01 18.71
CA ALA A 205 -3.18 4.93 18.95
C ALA A 205 -3.67 3.47 19.00
N GLU A 206 -4.37 3.09 20.07
CA GLU A 206 -5.43 2.07 20.02
C GLU A 206 -6.75 2.83 20.16
N GLN A 207 -7.24 3.38 19.05
CA GLN A 207 -8.65 3.75 18.92
C GLN A 207 -9.27 2.85 17.86
N SER A 208 -10.57 2.55 17.95
CA SER A 208 -11.29 1.58 17.11
C SER A 208 -11.14 1.77 15.59
N GLU A 209 -10.61 2.92 15.18
CA GLU A 209 -10.58 3.43 13.81
C GLU A 209 -9.17 3.54 13.21
N PHE A 210 -8.11 3.39 14.00
CA PHE A 210 -6.73 3.50 13.51
C PHE A 210 -5.73 2.81 14.44
N SER A 211 -4.86 1.97 13.86
CA SER A 211 -3.73 1.34 14.57
C SER A 211 -2.47 1.52 13.74
N LEU A 212 -1.33 1.77 14.38
CA LEU A 212 -0.11 2.02 13.66
C LEU A 212 1.14 1.66 14.50
N LEU A 213 2.12 1.05 13.83
CA LEU A 213 3.35 0.48 14.38
C LEU A 213 4.55 1.11 13.66
N LEU A 214 5.51 1.64 14.41
CA LEU A 214 6.74 2.21 13.86
C LEU A 214 7.96 1.60 14.53
N ASN A 215 8.90 1.16 13.70
CA ASN A 215 10.31 1.03 14.07
C ASN A 215 11.09 2.05 13.24
N CYS A 216 11.90 2.89 13.88
CA CYS A 216 12.66 3.95 13.23
C CYS A 216 14.13 3.88 13.66
N GLU A 217 15.04 4.02 12.71
CA GLU A 217 16.46 4.17 12.95
C GLU A 217 16.94 5.47 12.31
N LEU A 218 17.62 6.30 13.10
CA LEU A 218 18.20 7.56 12.66
C LEU A 218 19.71 7.50 12.79
N THR A 219 20.42 7.78 11.70
CA THR A 219 21.87 7.83 11.67
C THR A 219 22.34 9.20 11.22
N PHE A 220 23.34 9.73 11.92
CA PHE A 220 24.02 10.97 11.55
C PHE A 220 25.47 10.67 11.20
N THR A 221 25.91 11.15 10.04
CA THR A 221 27.29 11.04 9.57
C THR A 221 27.81 12.41 9.15
N ASN A 222 29.13 12.52 8.92
CA ASN A 222 29.78 13.76 8.47
C ASN A 222 29.40 14.99 9.30
N VAL A 223 29.39 14.87 10.63
CA VAL A 223 28.97 15.98 11.49
C VAL A 223 30.11 16.98 11.64
N VAL A 224 29.83 18.25 11.35
CA VAL A 224 30.77 19.37 11.52
C VAL A 224 30.09 20.50 12.28
N ALA A 225 30.78 21.06 13.26
CA ALA A 225 30.35 22.26 13.97
C ALA A 225 31.54 23.21 14.16
N ASN A 226 31.50 24.35 13.47
CA ASN A 226 32.40 25.48 13.70
C ASN A 226 31.56 26.60 14.34
N VAL A 227 31.49 26.58 15.67
CA VAL A 227 30.58 27.44 16.44
C VAL A 227 30.93 28.92 16.25
N LEU A 228 32.22 29.24 16.15
CA LEU A 228 32.68 30.62 16.00
C LEU A 228 32.35 31.23 14.62
N SER A 229 32.29 30.41 13.57
CA SER A 229 31.83 30.85 12.24
C SER A 229 30.32 30.70 12.03
N GLY A 230 29.60 30.07 12.96
CA GLY A 230 28.18 29.74 12.79
C GLY A 230 27.93 28.71 11.69
N TYR A 231 28.91 27.86 11.39
CA TYR A 231 28.80 26.80 10.38
C TYR A 231 28.51 25.45 11.03
N TYR A 232 27.45 24.79 10.59
CA TYR A 232 27.07 23.45 11.03
C TYR A 232 26.68 22.59 9.83
N HIS A 233 27.03 21.31 9.89
CA HIS A 233 26.71 20.36 8.83
C HIS A 233 26.48 18.96 9.43
N ALA A 234 25.53 18.22 8.86
CA ALA A 234 25.35 16.81 9.14
C ALA A 234 24.65 16.11 7.96
N ASN A 235 25.07 14.88 7.68
CA ASN A 235 24.34 13.96 6.83
C ASN A 235 23.37 13.15 7.71
N ILE A 236 22.15 12.96 7.22
CA ILE A 236 21.03 12.41 7.97
C ILE A 236 20.45 11.26 7.16
N ALA A 237 20.48 10.06 7.74
CA ALA A 237 19.86 8.87 7.19
C ALA A 237 18.74 8.38 8.11
N ILE A 238 17.55 8.15 7.55
CA ILE A 238 16.35 7.72 8.28
C ILE A 238 15.86 6.42 7.67
N THR A 239 15.83 5.35 8.44
CA THR A 239 15.27 4.05 8.04
C THR A 239 14.06 3.74 8.92
N ASN A 240 12.92 3.34 8.33
CA ASN A 240 11.69 3.08 9.08
C ASN A 240 10.99 1.83 8.58
N GLU A 241 10.45 1.03 9.50
CA GLU A 241 9.43 0.01 9.25
C GLU A 241 8.09 0.48 9.83
N MET A 242 7.04 0.45 9.01
CA MET A 242 5.75 1.08 9.26
C MET A 242 4.62 0.07 9.05
N GLY A 243 3.94 -0.33 10.12
CA GLY A 243 2.65 -1.03 10.08
C GLY A 243 1.49 -0.05 10.25
N MET A 244 0.42 -0.19 9.47
CA MET A 244 -0.73 0.71 9.52
C MET A 244 -2.04 -0.05 9.33
N THR A 245 -3.06 0.27 10.12
CA THR A 245 -4.43 -0.21 9.99
C THR A 245 -5.40 0.97 10.08
N PHE A 246 -6.29 1.10 9.10
CA PHE A 246 -7.35 2.11 9.06
C PHE A 246 -8.72 1.46 9.18
N ASN A 247 -9.62 2.06 9.95
CA ASN A 247 -11.05 1.74 10.02
C ASN A 247 -11.84 3.06 10.10
N PHE A 248 -12.11 3.68 8.94
CA PHE A 248 -12.81 4.96 8.85
C PHE A 248 -14.25 4.79 8.35
N ASN A 249 -15.15 5.65 8.85
CA ASN A 249 -16.46 5.91 8.27
C ASN A 249 -16.73 7.43 8.21
N LEU A 250 -16.48 8.02 7.04
CA LEU A 250 -16.64 9.45 6.76
C LEU A 250 -17.77 9.62 5.73
N GLU A 251 -18.93 10.06 6.20
CA GLU A 251 -20.16 10.14 5.40
C GLU A 251 -20.25 11.42 4.54
N GLU A 252 -19.49 12.48 4.85
CA GLU A 252 -19.47 13.74 4.08
C GLU A 252 -18.06 14.08 3.58
N PRO A 253 -17.88 14.52 2.31
CA PRO A 253 -16.61 15.04 1.83
C PRO A 253 -16.30 16.35 2.54
N LYS A 254 -15.28 16.33 3.40
CA LYS A 254 -14.70 17.51 4.04
C LYS A 254 -13.20 17.39 3.97
N GLU A 255 -12.51 18.50 3.71
CA GLU A 255 -11.11 18.61 4.06
C GLU A 255 -11.00 18.44 5.57
N ALA A 256 -10.55 17.27 5.98
CA ALA A 256 -10.38 16.93 7.38
C ALA A 256 -8.99 16.34 7.55
N GLY A 257 -8.27 16.83 8.55
CA GLY A 257 -6.97 16.28 8.89
C GLY A 257 -6.71 16.47 10.37
N LYS A 258 -6.07 15.46 10.97
CA LYS A 258 -5.75 15.50 12.39
C LYS A 258 -4.44 14.78 12.67
N GLU A 259 -3.70 15.33 13.61
CA GLU A 259 -2.46 14.78 14.15
C GLU A 259 -2.74 14.21 15.54
N TYR A 260 -2.11 13.08 15.87
CA TYR A 260 -2.37 12.32 17.08
C TYR A 260 -1.06 11.86 17.73
N GLY A 261 -1.08 11.80 19.06
CA GLY A 261 -0.09 11.04 19.83
C GLY A 261 1.36 11.48 19.63
N ALA A 262 1.62 12.79 19.49
CA ALA A 262 2.99 13.28 19.32
C ALA A 262 3.89 12.89 20.51
N HIS A 263 4.91 12.08 20.25
CA HIS A 263 5.98 11.77 21.22
C HIS A 263 7.26 12.50 20.80
N LYS A 264 7.89 13.18 21.76
CA LYS A 264 9.14 13.91 21.57
C LYS A 264 10.29 13.13 22.18
N PHE A 265 11.27 12.80 21.35
CA PHE A 265 12.50 12.10 21.72
C PHE A 265 13.69 13.05 21.64
N TYR A 266 14.47 13.08 22.72
CA TYR A 266 15.73 13.81 22.78
C TYR A 266 16.85 12.82 22.47
N LEU A 267 17.52 13.00 21.34
CA LEU A 267 18.67 12.17 20.99
C LEU A 267 19.91 12.61 21.75
N PRO A 268 20.96 11.77 21.84
CA PRO A 268 22.25 12.23 22.35
C PRO A 268 22.72 13.47 21.57
N PRO A 269 23.22 14.51 22.25
CA PRO A 269 23.70 15.68 21.56
C PRO A 269 24.97 15.35 20.77
N LEU A 270 25.07 15.92 19.57
CA LEU A 270 26.16 15.73 18.63
C LEU A 270 27.20 16.85 18.82
N ALA A 271 28.39 16.64 18.23
CA ALA A 271 29.44 17.64 18.14
C ALA A 271 29.79 18.32 19.48
N LEU A 272 30.11 17.51 20.49
CA LEU A 272 30.47 17.99 21.85
C LEU A 272 29.38 18.82 22.53
N GLY A 273 28.10 18.54 22.27
CA GLY A 273 27.01 19.30 22.89
C GLY A 273 26.60 20.54 22.13
N THR A 274 27.06 20.74 20.89
CA THR A 274 26.68 21.92 20.10
C THR A 274 25.42 21.72 19.28
N ILE A 275 25.01 20.48 19.03
CA ILE A 275 23.80 20.15 18.27
C ILE A 275 22.94 19.21 19.12
N GLN A 276 21.70 19.60 19.43
CA GLN A 276 20.70 18.73 20.04
C GLN A 276 19.67 18.34 18.99
N PRO A 277 19.71 17.10 18.48
CA PRO A 277 18.64 16.59 17.67
C PRO A 277 17.45 16.25 18.57
N ILE A 278 16.27 16.64 18.13
CA ILE A 278 14.99 16.26 18.74
C ILE A 278 14.14 15.68 17.62
N ILE A 279 13.61 14.48 17.83
CA ILE A 279 12.61 13.92 16.93
C ILE A 279 11.24 14.02 17.60
N GLU A 280 10.28 14.62 16.93
CA GLU A 280 8.86 14.46 17.27
C GLU A 280 8.23 13.49 16.27
N ILE A 281 7.60 12.43 16.75
CA ILE A 281 6.89 11.46 15.92
C ILE A 281 5.44 11.44 16.36
N GLY A 282 4.52 11.50 15.41
CA GLY A 282 3.09 11.29 15.66
C GLY A 282 2.40 10.69 14.45
N ALA A 283 1.16 10.28 14.65
CA ALA A 283 0.31 9.81 13.57
C ALA A 283 -0.46 10.99 12.95
N PHE A 284 -0.79 10.88 11.67
CA PHE A 284 -1.70 11.80 11.02
C PHE A 284 -2.61 11.09 10.02
N TRP A 285 -3.73 11.72 9.73
CA TRP A 285 -4.48 11.47 8.50
C TRP A 285 -4.99 12.78 7.91
N LYS A 286 -5.22 12.75 6.61
CA LYS A 286 -5.86 13.79 5.82
C LYS A 286 -6.81 13.12 4.85
N ALA A 287 -8.08 13.49 4.88
CA ALA A 287 -9.05 13.06 3.89
C ALA A 287 -9.57 14.29 3.15
N GLU A 288 -9.66 14.13 1.84
CA GLU A 288 -10.39 14.99 0.92
C GLU A 288 -11.45 14.12 0.24
N ALA A 289 -12.17 13.32 1.03
CA ALA A 289 -13.04 12.29 0.49
C ALA A 289 -14.19 11.92 1.42
N SER A 290 -15.24 11.36 0.83
CA SER A 290 -16.18 10.47 1.54
C SER A 290 -15.60 9.05 1.48
N ALA A 291 -15.53 8.35 2.62
CA ALA A 291 -14.78 7.09 2.70
C ALA A 291 -15.34 6.13 3.76
N LYS A 292 -15.47 4.85 3.38
CA LYS A 292 -15.56 3.73 4.33
C LYS A 292 -14.46 2.74 4.01
N ILE A 293 -13.46 2.61 4.88
CA ILE A 293 -12.21 1.88 4.60
C ILE A 293 -11.83 1.02 5.80
N ASP A 294 -11.58 -0.27 5.57
CA ASP A 294 -10.91 -1.19 6.50
C ASP A 294 -9.68 -1.81 5.78
N TYR A 295 -8.49 -1.34 6.14
CA TYR A 295 -7.25 -1.61 5.39
C TYR A 295 -6.05 -1.78 6.32
N SER A 296 -5.19 -2.78 6.07
CA SER A 296 -3.93 -2.98 6.81
C SER A 296 -2.72 -3.16 5.89
N MET A 297 -1.59 -2.52 6.20
CA MET A 297 -0.29 -2.66 5.50
C MET A 297 0.91 -2.68 6.44
N THR A 298 2.05 -3.21 5.98
CA THR A 298 3.38 -3.01 6.61
C THR A 298 4.44 -2.69 5.54
N ARG A 299 5.27 -1.65 5.73
CA ARG A 299 6.24 -1.14 4.73
C ARG A 299 7.55 -0.68 5.36
N THR A 300 8.68 -0.93 4.70
CA THR A 300 10.01 -0.41 5.10
C THR A 300 10.50 0.64 4.12
N THR A 301 11.03 1.76 4.61
CA THR A 301 11.54 2.88 3.79
C THR A 301 12.85 3.43 4.34
N SER A 302 13.75 3.92 3.48
CA SER A 302 15.01 4.55 3.89
C SER A 302 15.31 5.79 3.05
N TYR A 303 15.71 6.89 3.70
CA TYR A 303 15.91 8.21 3.10
C TYR A 303 17.22 8.83 3.57
N HIS A 304 17.90 9.53 2.66
CA HIS A 304 19.13 10.28 2.94
C HIS A 304 18.92 11.76 2.62
N THR A 305 19.34 12.67 3.50
CA THR A 305 19.37 14.13 3.25
C THR A 305 20.57 14.76 3.95
N GLU A 306 21.03 15.90 3.46
CA GLU A 306 22.14 16.65 4.03
C GLU A 306 21.61 17.97 4.58
N TRP A 307 22.03 18.32 5.79
CA TRP A 307 21.74 19.61 6.41
C TRP A 307 23.00 20.44 6.48
N THR A 308 22.90 21.70 6.07
CA THR A 308 23.95 22.70 6.27
C THR A 308 23.34 23.98 6.82
N ARG A 309 24.04 24.62 7.75
CA ARG A 309 23.74 25.94 8.26
C ARG A 309 24.94 26.86 8.10
N ARG A 310 24.72 28.05 7.57
CA ARG A 310 25.74 29.09 7.36
C ARG A 310 25.17 30.45 7.73
N ASN A 311 25.85 31.17 8.63
CA ASN A 311 25.50 32.54 9.00
C ASN A 311 24.01 32.74 9.34
N GLY A 312 23.43 31.78 10.08
CA GLY A 312 22.01 31.80 10.45
C GLY A 312 21.04 31.24 9.39
N VAL A 313 21.48 30.95 8.18
CA VAL A 313 20.64 30.39 7.11
C VAL A 313 20.78 28.87 7.07
N ASN A 314 19.65 28.15 7.05
CA ASN A 314 19.62 26.70 6.92
C ASN A 314 19.29 26.28 5.48
N THR A 315 19.98 25.26 5.00
CA THR A 315 19.76 24.64 3.70
C THR A 315 19.72 23.13 3.86
N PHE A 316 18.78 22.47 3.19
CA PHE A 316 18.67 21.02 3.12
C PHE A 316 18.83 20.56 1.68
N SER A 317 19.60 19.50 1.45
CA SER A 317 19.70 18.88 0.14
C SER A 317 18.42 18.11 -0.20
N GLN A 318 18.18 17.90 -1.50
CA GLN A 318 17.08 17.05 -1.95
C GLN A 318 17.30 15.63 -1.44
N PRO A 319 16.31 15.03 -0.76
CA PRO A 319 16.48 13.69 -0.23
C PRO A 319 16.53 12.66 -1.35
N SER A 320 17.47 11.72 -1.23
CA SER A 320 17.60 10.58 -2.13
C SER A 320 17.17 9.30 -1.41
N GLN A 321 16.55 8.40 -2.17
CA GLN A 321 16.24 7.06 -1.67
C GLN A 321 17.56 6.26 -1.60
N ALA A 322 17.74 5.47 -0.54
CA ALA A 322 18.79 4.45 -0.53
C ALA A 322 18.45 3.39 -1.60
N ASP A 323 19.42 2.97 -2.42
CA ASP A 323 19.22 1.92 -3.41
C ASP A 323 18.67 0.64 -2.74
N ASN A 324 17.38 0.38 -3.00
CA ASN A 324 16.53 -0.77 -2.66
C ASN A 324 16.57 -1.37 -1.23
N PRO A 325 15.63 -0.99 -0.34
CA PRO A 325 14.96 -2.01 0.45
C PRO A 325 14.08 -2.84 -0.51
N ALA A 326 14.17 -4.17 -0.41
CA ALA A 326 13.57 -5.15 -1.32
C ALA A 326 12.17 -4.77 -1.85
N GLU A 327 11.90 -5.09 -3.13
CA GLU A 327 10.57 -4.99 -3.75
C GLU A 327 9.52 -5.45 -2.75
N ALA A 328 8.71 -4.50 -2.31
CA ALA A 328 7.82 -4.74 -1.20
C ALA A 328 6.71 -5.69 -1.65
N ASP A 329 6.64 -6.87 -1.01
CA ASP A 329 5.69 -7.93 -1.36
C ASP A 329 4.25 -7.40 -1.28
N PRO A 330 3.54 -7.23 -2.41
CA PRO A 330 2.18 -6.71 -2.43
C PRO A 330 1.17 -7.69 -1.81
N THR A 331 1.56 -8.93 -1.50
CA THR A 331 0.68 -9.92 -0.88
C THR A 331 0.53 -9.77 0.64
N ALA A 332 1.33 -8.89 1.27
CA ALA A 332 1.22 -8.59 2.70
C ALA A 332 0.12 -7.56 3.06
N ASP A 333 -0.57 -7.01 2.05
CA ASP A 333 -1.67 -6.07 2.25
C ASP A 333 -3.00 -6.84 2.37
N GLU A 334 -3.72 -6.67 3.49
CA GLU A 334 -5.07 -7.23 3.69
C GLU A 334 -6.10 -6.09 3.69
N ALA A 335 -6.92 -6.00 2.64
CA ALA A 335 -8.10 -5.13 2.59
C ALA A 335 -9.37 -5.94 2.92
N LYS A 336 -10.22 -5.46 3.83
CA LYS A 336 -11.36 -6.25 4.36
C LYS A 336 -12.76 -5.78 3.94
N PHE A 337 -12.94 -4.60 3.31
CA PHE A 337 -14.29 -4.12 2.91
C PHE A 337 -14.36 -3.27 1.62
N ALA A 338 -15.56 -3.17 1.05
CA ALA A 338 -15.93 -2.40 -0.15
C ALA A 338 -15.58 -0.91 -0.01
N ILE A 339 -14.65 -0.45 -0.85
CA ILE A 339 -14.09 0.91 -0.81
C ILE A 339 -14.93 1.83 -1.69
N VAL A 340 -15.72 2.70 -1.08
CA VAL A 340 -16.28 3.86 -1.78
C VAL A 340 -15.39 5.03 -1.42
N LEU A 341 -14.63 5.52 -2.39
CA LEU A 341 -13.71 6.64 -2.24
C LEU A 341 -13.86 7.56 -3.44
N ASP A 342 -14.32 8.77 -3.18
CA ASP A 342 -14.33 9.88 -4.14
C ASP A 342 -13.43 10.97 -3.58
N GLY A 343 -12.19 11.02 -4.08
CA GLY A 343 -11.12 11.88 -3.58
C GLY A 343 -9.90 11.09 -3.09
N SER A 344 -9.16 11.67 -2.15
CA SER A 344 -7.95 11.06 -1.60
C SER A 344 -7.99 10.94 -0.07
N LEU A 345 -7.44 9.83 0.44
CA LEU A 345 -7.13 9.63 1.85
C LEU A 345 -5.62 9.41 1.97
N PHE A 346 -4.95 10.30 2.67
CA PHE A 346 -3.53 10.19 2.99
C PHE A 346 -3.34 10.08 4.50
N GLY A 347 -2.88 8.93 4.98
CA GLY A 347 -2.58 8.73 6.39
C GLY A 347 -1.22 8.09 6.59
N GLY A 348 -0.67 8.25 7.79
CA GLY A 348 0.66 7.72 8.11
C GLY A 348 1.28 8.38 9.33
N PHE A 349 2.60 8.52 9.29
CA PHE A 349 3.37 9.18 10.32
C PHE A 349 3.83 10.54 9.85
N TYR A 350 3.84 11.48 10.78
CA TYR A 350 4.70 12.63 10.63
C TYR A 350 5.88 12.49 11.56
N THR A 351 7.04 12.88 11.06
CA THR A 351 8.28 12.98 11.82
C THR A 351 8.79 14.40 11.69
N LYS A 352 9.13 15.05 12.80
CA LYS A 352 9.82 16.33 12.80
C LYS A 352 11.20 16.13 13.39
N LEU A 353 12.23 16.26 12.57
CA LEU A 353 13.60 16.34 13.05
C LEU A 353 13.91 17.82 13.28
N SER A 354 14.09 18.21 14.53
CA SER A 354 14.57 19.53 14.93
C SER A 354 16.05 19.46 15.28
N LEU A 355 16.86 20.24 14.59
CA LEU A 355 18.29 20.40 14.87
C LEU A 355 18.48 21.71 15.60
N ASN A 356 18.77 21.61 16.90
CA ASN A 356 19.03 22.77 17.72
C ASN A 356 20.52 23.00 17.81
N THR A 357 20.97 24.18 17.41
CA THR A 357 22.35 24.63 17.61
C THR A 357 22.52 25.32 18.96
N PHE A 358 23.72 25.22 19.51
CA PHE A 358 24.15 25.89 20.73
C PHE A 358 23.95 27.40 20.62
N ILE A 359 23.37 28.02 21.65
CA ILE A 359 23.19 29.48 21.87
C ILE A 359 22.51 30.29 20.76
N GLU A 360 22.01 29.64 19.71
CA GLU A 360 21.35 30.33 18.61
C GLU A 360 19.84 30.32 18.76
N HIS A 361 19.25 31.51 18.67
CA HIS A 361 17.80 31.76 18.75
C HIS A 361 17.01 31.26 17.53
N LEU A 362 17.67 30.70 16.53
CA LEU A 362 17.05 30.27 15.28
C LEU A 362 17.41 28.82 15.02
N GLY A 363 16.44 27.93 15.19
CA GLY A 363 16.57 26.51 14.86
C GLY A 363 16.06 26.19 13.45
N ALA A 364 16.41 25.00 12.98
CA ALA A 364 15.81 24.43 11.78
C ALA A 364 15.36 23.00 12.03
N GLY A 365 14.48 22.55 11.15
CA GLY A 365 14.09 21.17 11.09
C GLY A 365 13.60 20.75 9.73
N VAL A 366 13.39 19.45 9.62
CA VAL A 366 12.70 18.83 8.49
C VAL A 366 11.46 18.16 9.04
N ARG A 367 10.33 18.45 8.40
CA ARG A 367 9.08 17.75 8.65
C ARG A 367 8.85 16.76 7.52
N LEU A 368 8.72 15.49 7.88
CA LEU A 368 8.38 14.39 7.00
C LEU A 368 6.95 13.97 7.31
N ARG A 369 6.16 13.68 6.28
CA ARG A 369 4.88 12.99 6.37
C ARG A 369 4.93 11.82 5.40
N GLY A 370 5.14 10.62 5.92
CA GLY A 370 5.22 9.39 5.12
C GLY A 370 4.05 8.48 5.43
N GLY A 371 3.46 7.89 4.40
CA GLY A 371 2.34 6.97 4.61
C GLY A 371 1.64 6.49 3.35
N ALA A 372 0.48 5.90 3.58
CA ALA A 372 -0.40 5.37 2.55
C ALA A 372 -1.30 6.47 1.99
N GLU A 373 -1.32 6.60 0.67
CA GLU A 373 -2.34 7.37 -0.05
C GLU A 373 -3.25 6.40 -0.82
N LEU A 374 -4.54 6.47 -0.52
CA LEU A 374 -5.60 5.85 -1.30
C LEU A 374 -6.26 6.97 -2.11
N ALA A 375 -6.37 6.80 -3.42
CA ALA A 375 -7.07 7.73 -4.29
C ALA A 375 -8.10 6.97 -5.14
N GLY A 376 -9.33 7.48 -5.18
CA GLY A 376 -10.44 6.83 -5.86
C GLY A 376 -11.37 7.84 -6.48
N ASN A 377 -12.19 7.38 -7.43
CA ASN A 377 -13.10 8.21 -8.21
C ASN A 377 -14.56 7.77 -8.09
N ILE A 378 -14.90 6.95 -7.10
CA ILE A 378 -16.26 6.39 -6.94
C ILE A 378 -16.91 6.98 -5.69
N SER A 379 -17.94 7.79 -5.90
CA SER A 379 -18.75 8.34 -4.82
C SER A 379 -19.91 7.44 -4.42
N VAL A 380 -20.40 7.60 -3.19
CA VAL A 380 -21.61 6.90 -2.71
C VAL A 380 -22.82 7.26 -3.59
N GLY A 381 -22.92 8.52 -4.02
CA GLY A 381 -23.96 8.99 -4.93
C GLY A 381 -23.90 8.30 -6.30
N ALA A 382 -22.70 8.15 -6.86
CA ALA A 382 -22.53 7.45 -8.13
C ALA A 382 -22.97 5.98 -8.06
N ILE A 383 -22.70 5.29 -6.94
CA ILE A 383 -23.16 3.90 -6.73
C ILE A 383 -24.68 3.84 -6.62
N ALA A 384 -25.30 4.75 -5.86
CA ALA A 384 -26.75 4.81 -5.74
C ALA A 384 -27.43 5.09 -7.10
N ASP A 385 -26.86 5.99 -7.90
CA ASP A 385 -27.35 6.31 -9.24
C ASP A 385 -27.24 5.07 -10.17
N MET A 386 -26.08 4.40 -10.19
CA MET A 386 -25.86 3.19 -11.00
C MET A 386 -26.77 2.03 -10.56
N ALA A 387 -27.08 1.91 -9.28
CA ALA A 387 -28.01 0.91 -8.76
C ALA A 387 -29.48 1.22 -9.07
N SER A 388 -29.83 2.50 -9.23
CA SER A 388 -31.20 2.92 -9.57
C SER A 388 -31.48 2.85 -11.07
N ASP A 389 -30.45 3.00 -11.90
CA ASP A 389 -30.54 3.04 -13.36
C ASP A 389 -29.51 2.10 -14.01
N HIS A 390 -29.91 0.83 -14.18
CA HIS A 390 -29.10 -0.20 -14.82
C HIS A 390 -28.86 0.03 -16.33
N THR A 391 -29.32 1.14 -16.92
CA THR A 391 -28.94 1.53 -18.30
C THR A 391 -27.55 2.15 -18.38
N LYS A 392 -27.01 2.63 -17.25
CA LYS A 392 -25.65 3.14 -17.11
C LYS A 392 -24.77 2.03 -16.53
N PRO A 393 -23.96 1.34 -17.35
CA PRO A 393 -23.15 0.24 -16.86
C PRO A 393 -22.11 0.74 -15.85
N ALA A 394 -21.94 0.01 -14.75
CA ALA A 394 -20.88 0.23 -13.79
C ALA A 394 -19.53 -0.13 -14.44
N VAL A 395 -18.80 0.90 -14.87
CA VAL A 395 -17.48 0.80 -15.50
C VAL A 395 -16.46 1.64 -14.74
N ASN A 396 -15.20 1.18 -14.75
CA ASN A 396 -14.02 1.95 -14.31
C ASN A 396 -14.02 2.39 -12.83
N GLY A 397 -14.42 1.48 -11.94
CA GLY A 397 -14.21 1.67 -10.52
C GLY A 397 -12.80 1.27 -10.11
N ASN A 398 -11.90 2.23 -9.93
CA ASN A 398 -10.50 1.97 -9.58
C ASN A 398 -10.10 2.67 -8.30
N LEU A 399 -9.20 2.03 -7.57
CA LEU A 399 -8.53 2.58 -6.41
C LEU A 399 -7.02 2.54 -6.63
N ASP A 400 -6.40 3.70 -6.60
CA ASP A 400 -4.95 3.84 -6.65
C ASP A 400 -4.40 3.80 -5.24
N LEU A 401 -3.62 2.75 -4.95
CA LEU A 401 -2.84 2.63 -3.73
C LEU A 401 -1.42 3.13 -4.02
N SER A 402 -0.98 4.11 -3.25
CA SER A 402 0.35 4.68 -3.34
C SER A 402 1.00 4.84 -1.98
N LEU A 403 2.32 4.79 -1.96
CA LEU A 403 3.10 5.35 -0.86
C LEU A 403 3.35 6.82 -1.19
N LYS A 404 3.08 7.72 -0.24
CA LYS A 404 3.34 9.15 -0.38
C LYS A 404 4.23 9.65 0.75
N LEU A 405 5.20 10.49 0.38
CA LEU A 405 6.09 11.19 1.29
C LEU A 405 6.07 12.68 0.98
N ASP A 406 5.61 13.49 1.93
CA ASP A 406 5.76 14.95 1.90
C ASP A 406 6.93 15.37 2.79
N ILE A 407 7.78 16.27 2.30
CA ILE A 407 8.97 16.76 2.98
C ILE A 407 8.92 18.28 2.99
N ALA A 408 8.88 18.86 4.17
CA ALA A 408 8.80 20.30 4.36
C ALA A 408 9.94 20.75 5.29
N PRO A 409 10.98 21.44 4.78
CA PRO A 409 11.94 22.10 5.64
C PRO A 409 11.25 23.26 6.36
N TYR A 410 11.67 23.54 7.59
CA TYR A 410 11.14 24.65 8.36
C TYR A 410 12.23 25.28 9.25
N TRP A 411 12.04 26.55 9.61
CA TRP A 411 12.82 27.22 10.64
C TRP A 411 11.91 27.59 11.81
N TYR A 412 12.50 27.86 12.97
CA TYR A 412 11.76 28.34 14.13
C TYR A 412 12.61 29.22 15.02
N THR A 413 11.99 30.20 15.66
CA THR A 413 12.63 31.03 16.68
C THR A 413 12.59 30.36 18.06
N LYS A 414 13.50 30.79 18.92
CA LYS A 414 13.66 30.35 20.30
C LYS A 414 13.96 31.55 21.20
N SER A 415 13.32 31.58 22.36
CA SER A 415 13.85 32.32 23.52
C SER A 415 14.83 31.41 24.27
N ILE A 416 15.81 31.99 24.96
CA ILE A 416 16.80 31.23 25.74
C ILE A 416 16.17 30.47 26.90
N PHE A 417 15.03 30.96 27.39
CA PHE A 417 14.34 30.43 28.56
C PHE A 417 12.97 29.81 28.22
N GLU A 418 12.44 30.05 27.02
CA GLU A 418 11.18 29.44 26.60
C GLU A 418 11.41 28.20 25.74
N THR A 419 10.56 27.21 25.96
CA THR A 419 10.51 25.97 25.19
C THR A 419 9.61 26.04 23.96
N GLU A 420 8.83 27.11 23.82
CA GLU A 420 7.90 27.29 22.69
C GLU A 420 8.65 27.76 21.44
N LYS A 421 8.17 27.29 20.29
CA LYS A 421 8.79 27.47 18.97
C LYS A 421 7.74 28.00 18.02
N ASP A 422 7.97 29.16 17.44
CA ASP A 422 7.18 29.63 16.29
C ASP A 422 7.77 29.00 15.02
N GLU A 423 7.04 28.05 14.43
CA GLU A 423 7.48 27.30 13.24
C GLU A 423 7.08 28.00 11.94
N HIS A 424 8.01 28.07 11.00
CA HIS A 424 7.81 28.64 9.67
C HIS A 424 8.32 27.68 8.59
N ILE A 425 7.40 27.15 7.78
CA ILE A 425 7.73 26.27 6.65
C ILE A 425 8.49 27.07 5.58
N ILE A 426 9.56 26.47 5.06
CA ILE A 426 10.39 27.03 3.99
C ILE A 426 9.91 26.45 2.66
N GLY A 427 9.29 27.29 1.84
CA GLY A 427 8.80 26.89 0.52
C GLY A 427 7.60 25.93 0.57
N GLU A 428 7.29 25.34 -0.58
CA GLU A 428 6.26 24.31 -0.70
C GLU A 428 6.81 22.94 -0.29
N PRO A 429 6.02 22.09 0.40
CA PRO A 429 6.40 20.72 0.68
C PRO A 429 6.73 19.97 -0.62
N PHE A 430 7.86 19.29 -0.63
CA PHE A 430 8.23 18.38 -1.70
C PHE A 430 7.50 17.06 -1.51
N SER A 431 6.73 16.63 -2.52
CA SER A 431 5.96 15.38 -2.47
C SER A 431 6.52 14.33 -3.42
N LEU A 432 6.85 13.16 -2.89
CA LEU A 432 7.16 11.95 -3.64
C LEU A 432 5.97 10.99 -3.55
N LYS A 433 5.55 10.43 -4.69
CA LYS A 433 4.47 9.45 -4.77
C LYS A 433 4.93 8.23 -5.56
N PHE A 434 4.76 7.06 -4.97
CA PHE A 434 5.10 5.77 -5.54
C PHE A 434 3.83 4.95 -5.68
N GLN A 435 3.38 4.72 -6.91
CA GLN A 435 2.22 3.87 -7.17
C GLN A 435 2.59 2.43 -6.79
N LEU A 436 1.84 1.83 -5.86
CA LEU A 436 2.04 0.46 -5.43
C LEU A 436 1.17 -0.50 -6.24
N ALA A 437 -0.12 -0.17 -6.33
CA ALA A 437 -1.09 -0.99 -7.04
C ALA A 437 -2.26 -0.13 -7.53
N GLN A 438 -2.91 -0.58 -8.59
CA GLN A 438 -4.23 -0.10 -8.98
C GLN A 438 -5.20 -1.27 -8.82
N LEU A 439 -6.17 -1.11 -7.92
CA LEU A 439 -7.15 -2.14 -7.60
C LEU A 439 -8.45 -1.83 -8.33
N SER A 440 -8.92 -2.76 -9.15
CA SER A 440 -10.23 -2.66 -9.77
C SER A 440 -11.32 -3.15 -8.82
N LEU A 441 -12.26 -2.26 -8.51
CA LEU A 441 -13.41 -2.53 -7.64
C LEU A 441 -14.55 -3.21 -8.42
N PHE A 442 -14.64 -2.99 -9.72
CA PHE A 442 -15.68 -3.60 -10.56
C PHE A 442 -15.11 -4.71 -11.45
N PRO A 443 -15.85 -5.81 -11.64
CA PRO A 443 -15.48 -6.82 -12.62
C PRO A 443 -15.57 -6.23 -14.02
N SER A 444 -14.59 -6.54 -14.86
CA SER A 444 -14.73 -6.34 -16.31
C SER A 444 -15.15 -7.66 -16.93
N PHE A 445 -16.33 -7.68 -17.55
CA PHE A 445 -16.82 -8.82 -18.31
C PHE A 445 -16.40 -8.66 -19.78
N THR A 446 -15.27 -9.25 -20.14
CA THR A 446 -14.59 -8.98 -21.42
C THR A 446 -15.12 -9.82 -22.59
N ASP A 447 -15.72 -10.99 -22.32
CA ASP A 447 -16.35 -11.84 -23.35
C ASP A 447 -17.69 -12.41 -22.86
N GLY A 448 -18.77 -11.69 -23.19
CA GLY A 448 -20.14 -12.07 -22.90
C GLY A 448 -20.84 -12.72 -24.10
N LYS A 449 -21.63 -13.77 -23.84
CA LYS A 449 -22.51 -14.43 -24.83
C LYS A 449 -23.88 -14.70 -24.23
N ALA A 450 -24.94 -14.36 -24.97
CA ALA A 450 -26.33 -14.65 -24.59
C ALA A 450 -27.07 -15.24 -25.80
N VAL A 451 -27.72 -16.40 -25.61
CA VAL A 451 -28.40 -17.11 -26.71
C VAL A 451 -29.75 -17.68 -26.23
N PRO A 452 -30.85 -17.46 -26.97
CA PRO A 452 -32.11 -18.15 -26.72
C PRO A 452 -31.95 -19.67 -26.87
N ALA A 453 -32.47 -20.41 -25.90
CA ALA A 453 -32.51 -21.87 -25.88
C ALA A 453 -33.90 -22.36 -25.43
N LYS A 454 -34.12 -23.66 -25.62
CA LYS A 454 -35.25 -24.37 -25.01
C LYS A 454 -34.70 -25.33 -23.95
N LYS A 455 -35.23 -25.26 -22.74
CA LYS A 455 -34.82 -26.09 -21.60
C LYS A 455 -36.06 -26.73 -20.96
N GLN A 456 -36.03 -28.04 -20.75
CA GLN A 456 -37.08 -28.73 -19.99
C GLN A 456 -36.58 -28.88 -18.55
N PRO A 457 -36.95 -28.02 -17.60
CA PRO A 457 -36.40 -28.07 -16.23
C PRO A 457 -36.71 -29.40 -15.52
N GLU A 458 -37.85 -30.01 -15.86
CA GLU A 458 -38.26 -31.32 -15.36
C GLU A 458 -38.34 -32.34 -16.50
N PRO A 459 -37.98 -33.61 -16.25
CA PRO A 459 -38.22 -34.69 -17.19
C PRO A 459 -39.70 -34.74 -17.59
N PHE A 460 -39.98 -34.89 -18.89
CA PHE A 460 -41.32 -35.13 -19.43
C PHE A 460 -42.31 -33.95 -19.34
N LYS A 461 -41.91 -32.77 -18.82
CA LYS A 461 -42.65 -31.51 -18.99
C LYS A 461 -42.27 -30.79 -20.29
N GLU A 462 -43.13 -29.85 -20.71
CA GLU A 462 -42.86 -29.01 -21.87
C GLU A 462 -41.59 -28.16 -21.69
N ALA A 463 -40.92 -27.90 -22.81
CA ALA A 463 -39.69 -27.13 -22.82
C ALA A 463 -39.99 -25.63 -22.67
N GLN A 464 -39.45 -25.04 -21.61
CA GLN A 464 -39.47 -23.60 -21.40
C GLN A 464 -38.46 -22.90 -22.31
N LYS A 465 -38.77 -21.66 -22.70
CA LYS A 465 -37.85 -20.80 -23.44
C LYS A 465 -36.98 -20.07 -22.44
N VAL A 466 -35.69 -20.27 -22.53
CA VAL A 466 -34.70 -19.65 -21.63
C VAL A 466 -33.63 -18.93 -22.44
N CYS A 467 -32.96 -17.96 -21.83
CA CYS A 467 -31.74 -17.35 -22.33
C CYS A 467 -30.56 -17.95 -21.58
N THR A 468 -29.66 -18.63 -22.28
CA THR A 468 -28.39 -19.08 -21.69
C THR A 468 -27.36 -17.97 -21.85
N ALA A 469 -26.87 -17.46 -20.73
CA ALA A 469 -25.88 -16.39 -20.66
C ALA A 469 -24.57 -16.91 -20.07
N ALA A 470 -23.46 -16.41 -20.59
CA ALA A 470 -22.13 -16.63 -20.04
C ALA A 470 -21.29 -15.37 -20.17
N ALA A 471 -20.43 -15.12 -19.20
CA ALA A 471 -19.46 -14.04 -19.22
C ALA A 471 -18.15 -14.50 -18.58
N ILE A 472 -17.05 -13.89 -19.01
CA ILE A 472 -15.74 -14.12 -18.44
C ILE A 472 -15.28 -12.84 -17.75
N SER A 473 -14.68 -12.98 -16.57
CA SER A 473 -13.87 -11.94 -15.94
C SER A 473 -12.41 -12.37 -15.83
N GLU A 474 -11.51 -11.44 -16.14
CA GLU A 474 -10.04 -11.64 -16.12
C GLU A 474 -9.31 -10.63 -15.24
N ILE A 475 -10.03 -9.64 -14.71
CA ILE A 475 -9.42 -8.60 -13.87
C ILE A 475 -9.48 -9.06 -12.40
N PRO A 476 -8.34 -9.11 -11.70
CA PRO A 476 -8.32 -9.40 -10.27
C PRO A 476 -9.12 -8.35 -9.50
N ILE A 477 -10.03 -8.80 -8.64
CA ILE A 477 -10.83 -7.96 -7.76
C ILE A 477 -10.37 -8.22 -6.33
N PRO A 478 -10.19 -7.21 -5.49
CA PRO A 478 -9.58 -7.39 -4.16
C PRO A 478 -10.47 -8.13 -3.15
N TYR A 479 -11.71 -8.49 -3.50
CA TYR A 479 -12.64 -9.19 -2.61
C TYR A 479 -13.55 -10.15 -3.38
N PRO A 480 -14.15 -11.14 -2.68
CA PRO A 480 -15.11 -12.04 -3.30
C PRO A 480 -16.35 -11.25 -3.75
N LEU A 481 -16.79 -11.49 -4.98
CA LEU A 481 -17.88 -10.74 -5.57
C LEU A 481 -18.98 -11.69 -6.06
N GLU A 482 -20.17 -11.60 -5.48
CA GLU A 482 -21.33 -12.38 -5.94
C GLU A 482 -21.81 -11.84 -7.29
N THR A 483 -21.82 -12.69 -8.31
CA THR A 483 -22.15 -12.31 -9.69
C THR A 483 -23.34 -13.09 -10.26
N GLY A 484 -23.99 -12.49 -11.24
CA GLY A 484 -25.23 -12.99 -11.81
C GLY A 484 -25.56 -12.34 -13.15
N PHE A 485 -26.80 -12.53 -13.57
CA PHE A 485 -27.34 -11.95 -14.79
C PHE A 485 -28.78 -11.46 -14.58
N GLU A 486 -29.16 -10.44 -15.34
CA GLU A 486 -30.53 -9.95 -15.52
C GLU A 486 -30.93 -10.07 -16.99
N LEU A 487 -32.14 -10.55 -17.25
CA LEU A 487 -32.76 -10.56 -18.57
C LEU A 487 -33.70 -9.37 -18.69
N VAL A 488 -33.48 -8.52 -19.69
CA VAL A 488 -34.20 -7.26 -19.84
C VAL A 488 -34.87 -7.18 -21.20
N ASN A 489 -36.12 -6.75 -21.22
CA ASN A 489 -36.82 -6.39 -22.44
C ASN A 489 -36.36 -4.97 -22.87
N THR A 490 -35.76 -4.82 -24.04
CA THR A 490 -35.18 -3.53 -24.48
C THR A 490 -36.23 -2.49 -24.85
N VAL A 491 -37.49 -2.89 -25.05
CA VAL A 491 -38.60 -1.99 -25.39
C VAL A 491 -39.24 -1.39 -24.15
N THR A 492 -39.50 -2.20 -23.12
CA THR A 492 -40.10 -1.75 -21.85
C THR A 492 -39.06 -1.35 -20.81
N ASN A 493 -37.80 -1.77 -21.00
CA ASN A 493 -36.70 -1.69 -20.04
C ASN A 493 -36.99 -2.41 -18.71
N GLU A 494 -37.95 -3.33 -18.69
CA GLU A 494 -38.29 -4.14 -17.52
C GLU A 494 -37.38 -5.36 -17.42
N VAL A 495 -36.93 -5.65 -16.19
CA VAL A 495 -36.24 -6.90 -15.85
C VAL A 495 -37.29 -8.00 -15.76
N VAL A 496 -37.15 -9.04 -16.58
CA VAL A 496 -38.11 -10.15 -16.68
C VAL A 496 -37.69 -11.33 -15.82
N ASP A 497 -36.38 -11.56 -15.69
CA ASP A 497 -35.81 -12.56 -14.80
C ASP A 497 -34.41 -12.12 -14.32
N SER A 498 -33.99 -12.58 -13.15
CA SER A 498 -32.66 -12.32 -12.60
C SER A 498 -32.17 -13.45 -11.71
N ILE A 499 -30.87 -13.72 -11.74
CA ILE A 499 -30.26 -14.80 -10.96
C ILE A 499 -28.81 -14.48 -10.60
N PHE A 500 -28.44 -14.72 -9.34
CA PHE A 500 -27.06 -14.79 -8.88
C PHE A 500 -26.58 -16.24 -8.89
N THR A 501 -25.32 -16.46 -9.28
CA THR A 501 -24.80 -17.81 -9.56
C THR A 501 -23.56 -18.15 -8.75
N THR A 502 -22.43 -17.55 -9.09
CA THR A 502 -21.10 -17.95 -8.65
C THR A 502 -20.34 -16.69 -8.25
N ASP A 503 -19.48 -16.83 -7.25
CA ASP A 503 -18.64 -15.73 -6.79
C ASP A 503 -17.36 -15.67 -7.63
N ILE A 504 -16.93 -14.46 -7.99
CA ILE A 504 -15.54 -14.23 -8.43
C ILE A 504 -14.66 -14.29 -7.18
N GLU A 505 -13.64 -15.13 -7.20
CA GLU A 505 -12.67 -15.24 -6.11
C GLU A 505 -11.79 -13.98 -6.01
N ALA A 506 -11.51 -13.56 -4.76
CA ALA A 506 -10.65 -12.42 -4.48
C ALA A 506 -9.21 -12.66 -4.96
N PHE A 507 -8.57 -11.62 -5.52
CA PHE A 507 -7.18 -11.61 -5.98
C PHE A 507 -6.79 -12.76 -6.93
N SER A 508 -7.77 -13.39 -7.58
CA SER A 508 -7.49 -14.42 -8.56
C SER A 508 -7.07 -13.77 -9.87
N PHE A 509 -5.86 -14.13 -10.33
CA PHE A 509 -5.32 -13.77 -11.64
C PHE A 509 -5.74 -14.77 -12.73
N GLU A 510 -6.51 -15.81 -12.37
CA GLU A 510 -7.01 -16.79 -13.32
C GLU A 510 -8.31 -16.32 -13.99
N GLN A 511 -8.53 -16.76 -15.22
CA GLN A 511 -9.75 -16.47 -15.98
C GLN A 511 -10.95 -17.18 -15.32
N GLN A 512 -11.92 -16.40 -14.85
CA GLN A 512 -13.11 -16.91 -14.15
C GLN A 512 -14.36 -16.76 -15.03
N GLY A 513 -15.02 -17.90 -15.29
CA GLY A 513 -16.22 -17.96 -16.12
C GLY A 513 -17.49 -18.10 -15.28
N ILE A 514 -18.50 -17.29 -15.59
CA ILE A 514 -19.82 -17.35 -14.97
C ILE A 514 -20.88 -17.66 -16.02
N SER A 515 -21.90 -18.42 -15.66
CA SER A 515 -22.99 -18.76 -16.57
C SER A 515 -24.31 -19.01 -15.86
N ALA A 516 -25.41 -18.64 -16.51
CA ALA A 516 -26.75 -18.79 -15.99
C ALA A 516 -27.77 -19.08 -17.10
N ASP A 517 -28.93 -19.60 -16.71
CA ASP A 517 -30.11 -19.66 -17.57
C ASP A 517 -31.19 -18.76 -16.96
N LEU A 518 -31.76 -17.87 -17.77
CA LEU A 518 -32.82 -16.93 -17.41
C LEU A 518 -34.10 -17.27 -18.17
N ASP A 519 -35.27 -17.23 -17.53
CA ASP A 519 -36.57 -17.49 -18.17
C ASP A 519 -37.08 -16.23 -18.90
N PHE A 520 -37.55 -16.40 -20.14
CA PHE A 520 -38.20 -15.31 -20.87
C PHE A 520 -39.59 -14.97 -20.33
N GLY A 521 -40.19 -15.82 -19.48
CA GLY A 521 -41.51 -15.62 -18.90
C GLY A 521 -42.64 -15.59 -19.95
N THR A 522 -42.36 -16.02 -21.18
CA THR A 522 -43.32 -16.00 -22.29
C THR A 522 -43.19 -17.22 -23.19
N GLU A 523 -44.34 -17.68 -23.67
CA GLU A 523 -44.46 -18.75 -24.67
C GLU A 523 -44.37 -18.21 -26.11
N GLY A 524 -44.39 -16.88 -26.30
CA GLY A 524 -44.33 -16.22 -27.61
C GLY A 524 -43.01 -16.40 -28.37
N LYS A 525 -43.00 -16.05 -29.66
CA LYS A 525 -41.75 -16.06 -30.46
C LYS A 525 -40.79 -14.99 -29.91
N ILE A 526 -39.57 -15.39 -29.56
CA ILE A 526 -38.54 -14.46 -29.08
C ILE A 526 -37.95 -13.72 -30.27
N ASP A 527 -38.03 -12.40 -30.27
CA ASP A 527 -37.30 -11.52 -31.19
C ASP A 527 -36.00 -11.07 -30.51
N PRO A 528 -34.82 -11.59 -30.88
CA PRO A 528 -33.56 -11.28 -30.22
C PRO A 528 -33.21 -9.79 -30.15
N THR A 529 -33.79 -8.94 -31.01
CA THR A 529 -33.56 -7.49 -31.01
C THR A 529 -34.27 -6.76 -29.87
N GLN A 530 -35.28 -7.40 -29.28
CA GLN A 530 -36.10 -6.85 -28.18
C GLN A 530 -35.60 -7.27 -26.79
N TRP A 531 -34.46 -7.96 -26.70
CA TRP A 531 -33.96 -8.51 -25.46
C TRP A 531 -32.45 -8.29 -25.34
N GLN A 532 -32.00 -8.16 -24.10
CA GLN A 532 -30.57 -8.16 -23.77
C GLN A 532 -30.37 -8.81 -22.41
N VAL A 533 -29.17 -9.32 -22.17
CA VAL A 533 -28.77 -9.80 -20.85
C VAL A 533 -27.75 -8.84 -20.27
N ARG A 534 -27.88 -8.48 -18.99
CA ARG A 534 -26.90 -7.66 -18.28
C ARG A 534 -26.20 -8.53 -17.23
N PRO A 535 -24.87 -8.68 -17.26
CA PRO A 535 -24.15 -9.18 -16.10
C PRO A 535 -24.39 -8.25 -14.92
N VAL A 536 -24.64 -8.79 -13.74
CA VAL A 536 -24.85 -8.03 -12.50
C VAL A 536 -23.94 -8.54 -11.40
N PHE A 537 -23.62 -7.69 -10.45
CA PHE A 537 -22.82 -8.04 -9.28
C PHE A 537 -23.24 -7.25 -8.05
N ARG A 538 -23.00 -7.80 -6.86
CA ARG A 538 -23.27 -7.11 -5.59
C ARG A 538 -22.08 -6.28 -5.15
N TYR A 539 -22.32 -4.99 -4.91
CA TYR A 539 -21.34 -4.08 -4.35
C TYR A 539 -21.92 -3.33 -3.15
N GLY A 540 -21.38 -3.59 -1.96
CA GLY A 540 -21.99 -3.14 -0.71
C GLY A 540 -23.42 -3.67 -0.56
N ASN A 541 -24.39 -2.77 -0.36
CA ASN A 541 -25.82 -3.11 -0.29
C ASN A 541 -26.56 -2.91 -1.63
N HIS A 542 -25.83 -2.71 -2.72
CA HIS A 542 -26.39 -2.39 -4.04
C HIS A 542 -26.13 -3.51 -5.06
N THR A 543 -27.06 -3.69 -5.99
CA THR A 543 -26.85 -4.47 -7.21
C THR A 543 -26.45 -3.50 -8.31
N LEU A 544 -25.35 -3.77 -8.99
CA LEU A 544 -24.87 -2.98 -10.11
C LEU A 544 -24.90 -3.82 -11.39
N ALA A 545 -25.25 -3.19 -12.50
CA ALA A 545 -25.25 -3.82 -13.83
C ALA A 545 -24.01 -3.41 -14.62
N SER A 546 -23.39 -4.37 -15.32
CA SER A 546 -22.32 -4.13 -16.27
C SER A 546 -22.88 -3.92 -17.68
N ALA A 547 -21.98 -3.82 -18.67
CA ALA A 547 -22.35 -3.62 -20.06
C ALA A 547 -23.31 -4.72 -20.56
N PRO A 548 -24.40 -4.37 -21.24
CA PRO A 548 -25.36 -5.36 -21.75
C PRO A 548 -24.73 -6.23 -22.85
N ILE A 549 -25.16 -7.47 -22.89
CA ILE A 549 -24.85 -8.48 -23.90
C ILE A 549 -26.12 -8.64 -24.75
N ALA A 550 -26.05 -8.26 -26.03
CA ALA A 550 -27.17 -8.50 -26.94
C ALA A 550 -27.28 -9.98 -27.30
N LEU A 551 -28.52 -10.43 -27.52
CA LEU A 551 -28.76 -11.82 -27.86
C LEU A 551 -28.23 -12.14 -29.26
N ASN A 552 -27.53 -13.26 -29.38
CA ASN A 552 -26.90 -13.76 -30.61
C ASN A 552 -25.78 -12.85 -31.18
N GLU A 553 -25.36 -11.81 -30.48
CA GLU A 553 -24.28 -10.94 -30.94
C GLU A 553 -22.92 -11.65 -30.88
N GLY A 554 -22.21 -11.69 -32.01
CA GLY A 554 -20.93 -12.39 -32.15
C GLY A 554 -21.00 -13.92 -32.03
N ALA A 555 -22.16 -14.50 -31.76
CA ALA A 555 -22.38 -15.93 -31.61
C ALA A 555 -22.97 -16.52 -32.89
N ARG A 556 -22.16 -17.21 -33.70
CA ARG A 556 -22.70 -18.11 -34.74
C ARG A 556 -23.25 -19.41 -34.15
N LEU A 557 -22.89 -19.73 -32.90
CA LEU A 557 -23.24 -20.97 -32.22
C LEU A 557 -23.63 -20.72 -30.75
N SER A 558 -24.55 -21.53 -30.23
CA SER A 558 -24.96 -21.47 -28.81
C SER A 558 -23.81 -21.90 -27.88
N PRO A 559 -23.63 -21.28 -26.69
CA PRO A 559 -22.61 -21.66 -25.73
C PRO A 559 -22.69 -23.15 -25.38
N PHE A 560 -21.52 -23.76 -25.17
CA PHE A 560 -21.42 -25.19 -24.90
C PHE A 560 -21.60 -25.48 -23.41
N ILE A 561 -22.53 -26.37 -23.06
CA ILE A 561 -22.66 -26.92 -21.71
C ILE A 561 -21.84 -28.22 -21.63
N PHE A 562 -20.94 -28.32 -20.66
CA PHE A 562 -20.08 -29.48 -20.46
C PHE A 562 -20.61 -30.35 -19.32
N ASN A 563 -20.82 -31.64 -19.60
CA ASN A 563 -21.23 -32.63 -18.59
C ASN A 563 -20.24 -33.80 -18.56
N SER A 564 -19.71 -34.11 -17.38
CA SER A 564 -18.86 -35.28 -17.13
C SER A 564 -19.70 -36.56 -16.90
N VAL A 565 -19.36 -37.64 -17.63
CA VAL A 565 -19.99 -38.97 -17.52
C VAL A 565 -18.92 -40.08 -17.55
N LYS A 566 -19.28 -41.31 -17.12
CA LYS A 566 -18.36 -42.45 -16.94
C LYS A 566 -17.61 -42.89 -18.23
N SER A 567 -18.10 -42.47 -19.40
CA SER A 567 -17.55 -42.74 -20.74
C SER A 567 -16.90 -41.53 -21.44
N GLY A 568 -16.88 -40.33 -20.83
CA GLY A 568 -16.23 -39.12 -21.37
C GLY A 568 -16.87 -37.78 -20.97
N VAL A 569 -16.49 -36.68 -21.64
CA VAL A 569 -17.19 -35.38 -21.56
C VAL A 569 -18.23 -35.31 -22.67
N THR A 570 -19.47 -35.02 -22.32
CA THR A 570 -20.50 -34.63 -23.29
C THR A 570 -20.47 -33.12 -23.46
N VAL A 571 -20.18 -32.69 -24.68
CA VAL A 571 -20.20 -31.29 -25.11
C VAL A 571 -21.57 -31.02 -25.71
N ARG A 572 -22.36 -30.15 -25.08
CA ARG A 572 -23.72 -29.86 -25.52
C ARG A 572 -23.78 -28.47 -26.14
N SER A 573 -24.10 -28.42 -27.44
CA SER A 573 -24.50 -27.19 -28.11
C SER A 573 -26.02 -27.16 -28.31
N SER A 574 -26.63 -25.98 -28.27
CA SER A 574 -28.09 -25.80 -28.35
C SER A 574 -28.66 -25.77 -29.77
N PHE A 575 -28.02 -26.42 -30.75
CA PHE A 575 -28.55 -26.42 -32.13
C PHE A 575 -29.87 -27.19 -32.24
N PRO A 576 -30.94 -26.57 -32.77
CA PRO A 576 -32.05 -27.33 -33.34
C PRO A 576 -31.58 -28.03 -34.63
N ALA A 577 -32.17 -29.20 -34.93
CA ALA A 577 -31.97 -29.85 -36.23
C ALA A 577 -32.38 -28.89 -37.35
N VAL A 578 -31.50 -28.68 -38.34
CA VAL A 578 -31.70 -27.66 -39.40
C VAL A 578 -32.53 -28.23 -40.57
N GLY A 579 -32.88 -29.51 -40.52
CA GLY A 579 -33.82 -30.13 -41.43
C GLY A 579 -33.98 -31.62 -41.17
N SER A 580 -35.14 -32.15 -41.56
CA SER A 580 -35.41 -33.58 -41.61
C SER A 580 -35.86 -33.98 -43.01
N TYR A 581 -35.39 -35.13 -43.47
CA TYR A 581 -35.87 -35.76 -44.69
C TYR A 581 -36.43 -37.14 -44.34
N LYS A 582 -37.60 -37.49 -44.88
CA LYS A 582 -38.29 -38.74 -44.59
C LYS A 582 -38.29 -39.61 -45.85
N ALA A 583 -37.72 -40.81 -45.75
CA ALA A 583 -37.78 -41.84 -46.78
C ALA A 583 -37.93 -43.20 -46.10
N ASP A 584 -38.83 -44.04 -46.62
CA ASP A 584 -39.09 -45.42 -46.19
C ASP A 584 -39.19 -45.59 -44.66
N GLU A 585 -40.14 -44.87 -44.05
CA GLU A 585 -40.47 -44.91 -42.62
C GLU A 585 -39.35 -44.47 -41.66
N ARG A 586 -38.20 -44.00 -42.17
CA ARG A 586 -37.09 -43.47 -41.37
C ARG A 586 -37.00 -41.95 -41.52
N VAL A 587 -36.81 -41.27 -40.39
CA VAL A 587 -36.55 -39.82 -40.34
C VAL A 587 -35.04 -39.62 -40.25
N PHE A 588 -34.45 -38.99 -41.25
CA PHE A 588 -33.05 -38.59 -41.25
C PHE A 588 -32.95 -37.14 -40.79
N GLU A 589 -32.42 -36.93 -39.59
CA GLU A 589 -32.10 -35.60 -39.03
C GLU A 589 -30.64 -35.27 -39.38
N TRP A 590 -30.40 -34.15 -40.05
CA TRP A 590 -29.04 -33.66 -40.29
C TRP A 590 -28.76 -32.44 -39.41
N CYS A 591 -27.71 -32.56 -38.59
CA CYS A 591 -27.07 -31.43 -37.92
C CYS A 591 -25.89 -30.98 -38.80
N GLY A 592 -25.94 -29.76 -39.35
CA GLY A 592 -24.76 -29.18 -39.96
C GLY A 592 -23.67 -29.10 -38.90
N THR A 593 -22.59 -29.86 -39.04
CA THR A 593 -21.38 -29.68 -38.23
C THR A 593 -20.76 -28.34 -38.64
N PRO A 594 -20.82 -27.29 -37.81
CA PRO A 594 -19.97 -26.15 -38.05
C PRO A 594 -18.54 -26.56 -37.69
N ASN A 595 -17.56 -26.07 -38.44
CA ASN A 595 -16.17 -26.11 -38.00
C ASN A 595 -16.05 -25.31 -36.69
N VAL A 596 -16.10 -25.99 -35.55
CA VAL A 596 -15.84 -25.39 -34.25
C VAL A 596 -14.36 -25.02 -34.22
N ARG A 597 -14.03 -23.73 -34.42
CA ARG A 597 -12.69 -23.25 -34.08
C ARG A 597 -12.53 -23.39 -32.57
N ARG A 598 -11.50 -24.15 -32.17
CA ARG A 598 -10.95 -24.37 -30.81
C ARG A 598 -11.87 -23.89 -29.66
N ILE A 599 -12.51 -24.83 -28.99
CA ILE A 599 -13.14 -24.63 -27.68
C ILE A 599 -12.08 -24.06 -26.71
N ASN A 600 -12.37 -22.95 -26.03
CA ASN A 600 -11.49 -22.45 -24.98
C ASN A 600 -11.50 -23.46 -23.82
N LYS A 601 -10.31 -23.98 -23.48
CA LYS A 601 -10.12 -25.03 -22.48
C LYS A 601 -10.52 -24.59 -21.07
N ALA A 602 -10.54 -23.28 -20.80
CA ALA A 602 -11.00 -22.73 -19.52
C ALA A 602 -12.46 -23.11 -19.19
N PHE A 603 -13.29 -23.42 -20.20
CA PHE A 603 -14.68 -23.86 -19.98
C PHE A 603 -14.85 -25.37 -19.75
N ILE A 604 -13.75 -26.17 -19.78
CA ILE A 604 -13.82 -27.63 -19.74
C ILE A 604 -13.42 -28.16 -18.35
N PRO A 605 -14.33 -28.83 -17.59
CA PRO A 605 -13.97 -29.45 -16.31
C PRO A 605 -12.99 -30.62 -16.48
N GLN A 606 -12.09 -30.83 -15.50
CA GLN A 606 -11.08 -31.90 -15.52
C GLN A 606 -11.71 -33.31 -15.48
N LEU A 607 -11.21 -34.22 -16.33
CA LEU A 607 -11.75 -35.57 -16.61
C LEU A 607 -11.33 -36.65 -15.60
N PRO A 608 -12.22 -37.58 -15.19
CA PRO A 608 -11.84 -38.92 -14.75
C PRO A 608 -11.67 -39.90 -15.94
N PRO A 609 -10.98 -41.05 -15.76
CA PRO A 609 -10.64 -41.98 -16.83
C PRO A 609 -11.85 -42.77 -17.39
N THR A 610 -11.74 -43.13 -18.67
CA THR A 610 -12.76 -43.73 -19.54
C THR A 610 -13.08 -45.18 -19.16
N ALA A 611 -14.37 -45.53 -19.02
CA ALA A 611 -14.83 -46.92 -18.91
C ALA A 611 -15.78 -47.33 -20.05
N SER A 612 -15.82 -48.65 -20.33
CA SER A 612 -16.50 -49.32 -21.44
C SER A 612 -18.03 -49.21 -21.44
N LEU A 613 -18.64 -49.31 -22.64
CA LEU A 613 -20.08 -49.31 -22.95
C LEU A 613 -20.97 -50.10 -21.96
N PRO A 614 -22.12 -49.57 -21.50
CA PRO A 614 -23.09 -50.31 -20.69
C PRO A 614 -23.79 -51.42 -21.49
N ASN A 615 -23.96 -52.61 -20.89
CA ASN A 615 -24.63 -53.75 -21.52
C ASN A 615 -26.13 -53.49 -21.69
N ARG A 616 -26.62 -53.45 -22.94
CA ARG A 616 -28.02 -53.15 -23.29
C ARG A 616 -29.04 -54.05 -22.59
N ASN A 617 -28.68 -55.29 -22.25
CA ASN A 617 -29.58 -56.21 -21.56
C ASN A 617 -29.89 -55.79 -20.12
N LEU A 618 -29.07 -54.94 -19.51
CA LEU A 618 -29.30 -54.50 -18.14
C LEU A 618 -30.53 -53.59 -18.06
N PHE A 619 -30.78 -52.74 -19.06
CA PHE A 619 -31.88 -51.76 -19.06
C PHE A 619 -33.28 -52.38 -19.01
N LYS A 620 -33.45 -53.63 -19.47
CA LYS A 620 -34.76 -54.26 -19.56
C LYS A 620 -35.45 -54.35 -18.19
N GLY A 621 -36.71 -53.93 -18.11
CA GLY A 621 -37.51 -53.96 -16.88
C GLY A 621 -37.88 -52.56 -16.37
N SER A 622 -38.51 -52.54 -15.20
CA SER A 622 -38.99 -51.32 -14.55
C SER A 622 -37.98 -50.78 -13.54
N TRP A 623 -37.75 -49.49 -13.57
CA TRP A 623 -36.74 -48.77 -12.78
C TRP A 623 -37.40 -47.63 -12.02
N LYS A 624 -37.39 -47.71 -10.69
CA LYS A 624 -38.04 -46.75 -9.80
C LYS A 624 -37.00 -45.86 -9.12
N SER A 625 -37.15 -44.54 -9.25
CA SER A 625 -36.24 -43.57 -8.61
C SER A 625 -36.33 -43.65 -7.10
N THR A 626 -35.19 -43.56 -6.41
CA THR A 626 -35.15 -43.57 -4.93
C THR A 626 -34.79 -42.23 -4.30
N ASP A 627 -34.21 -41.31 -5.09
CA ASP A 627 -33.50 -40.14 -4.56
C ASP A 627 -34.18 -38.81 -4.94
N LEU A 628 -35.38 -38.87 -5.52
CA LEU A 628 -36.16 -37.71 -5.93
C LEU A 628 -37.36 -37.52 -5.00
N SER A 629 -37.73 -36.26 -4.74
CA SER A 629 -38.93 -35.90 -3.97
C SER A 629 -40.23 -36.33 -4.65
N LYS A 630 -40.20 -36.48 -5.99
CA LYS A 630 -41.28 -37.04 -6.81
C LYS A 630 -40.80 -38.33 -7.48
N GLU A 631 -41.56 -39.39 -7.29
CA GLU A 631 -41.19 -40.71 -7.79
C GLU A 631 -41.32 -40.79 -9.32
N ILE A 632 -40.25 -41.22 -9.98
CA ILE A 632 -40.22 -41.56 -11.41
C ILE A 632 -40.08 -43.08 -11.53
N THR A 633 -40.99 -43.71 -12.26
CA THR A 633 -40.84 -45.12 -12.68
C THR A 633 -40.70 -45.21 -14.19
N ILE A 634 -39.63 -45.80 -14.69
CA ILE A 634 -39.34 -45.96 -16.12
C ILE A 634 -39.30 -47.44 -16.46
N THR A 635 -40.07 -47.86 -17.45
CA THR A 635 -40.10 -49.25 -17.93
C THR A 635 -39.56 -49.31 -19.35
N PHE A 636 -38.50 -50.10 -19.57
CA PHE A 636 -37.94 -50.36 -20.90
C PHE A 636 -38.39 -51.73 -21.42
N LEU A 637 -39.01 -51.76 -22.60
CA LEU A 637 -39.47 -52.96 -23.30
C LEU A 637 -38.51 -53.39 -24.42
N ASP A 638 -38.72 -54.59 -24.96
CA ASP A 638 -37.85 -55.25 -25.94
C ASP A 638 -37.90 -54.66 -27.36
N ASP A 639 -38.90 -53.84 -27.67
CA ASP A 639 -39.17 -53.30 -29.01
C ASP A 639 -38.83 -51.81 -29.15
N GLU A 640 -37.83 -51.33 -28.39
CA GLU A 640 -37.43 -49.90 -28.34
C GLU A 640 -38.58 -48.99 -27.90
N LYS A 641 -39.56 -49.54 -27.18
CA LYS A 641 -40.63 -48.80 -26.51
C LYS A 641 -40.49 -48.86 -25.00
N GLY A 642 -41.09 -47.91 -24.33
CA GLY A 642 -41.17 -47.88 -22.89
C GLY A 642 -42.36 -47.09 -22.41
N ALA A 643 -42.57 -47.12 -21.11
CA ALA A 643 -43.56 -46.30 -20.43
C ALA A 643 -42.87 -45.60 -19.27
N VAL A 644 -43.26 -44.35 -19.01
CA VAL A 644 -42.82 -43.61 -17.84
C VAL A 644 -44.02 -43.18 -17.02
N SER A 645 -43.89 -43.33 -15.70
CA SER A 645 -44.81 -42.77 -14.73
C SER A 645 -44.09 -41.69 -13.92
N TYR A 646 -44.65 -40.48 -13.90
CA TYR A 646 -44.17 -39.36 -13.10
C TYR A 646 -45.36 -38.55 -12.58
N ASP A 647 -45.40 -38.30 -11.28
CA ASP A 647 -46.45 -37.49 -10.63
C ASP A 647 -47.89 -38.00 -10.91
N GLY A 648 -48.06 -39.34 -10.99
CA GLY A 648 -49.34 -40.00 -11.29
C GLY A 648 -49.75 -40.03 -12.77
N LEU A 649 -49.01 -39.34 -13.65
CA LEU A 649 -49.22 -39.36 -15.09
C LEU A 649 -48.38 -40.47 -15.71
N THR A 650 -48.96 -41.23 -16.65
CA THR A 650 -48.26 -42.27 -17.41
C THR A 650 -48.23 -41.89 -18.88
N ALA A 651 -47.06 -42.00 -19.50
CA ALA A 651 -46.86 -41.72 -20.92
C ALA A 651 -45.99 -42.81 -21.56
N ASP A 652 -46.37 -43.22 -22.77
CA ASP A 652 -45.56 -44.12 -23.59
C ASP A 652 -44.47 -43.33 -24.33
N PHE A 653 -43.32 -43.95 -24.54
CA PHE A 653 -42.23 -43.39 -25.32
C PHE A 653 -41.56 -44.42 -26.22
N THR A 654 -40.93 -43.97 -27.30
CA THR A 654 -39.92 -44.75 -28.03
C THR A 654 -38.53 -44.34 -27.56
N TYR A 655 -37.56 -45.25 -27.55
CA TYR A 655 -36.21 -44.93 -27.13
C TYR A 655 -35.10 -45.51 -28.00
N THR A 656 -33.99 -44.79 -28.09
CA THR A 656 -32.76 -45.25 -28.73
C THR A 656 -31.57 -45.06 -27.79
N ILE A 657 -30.60 -45.97 -27.83
CA ILE A 657 -29.40 -45.92 -26.99
C ILE A 657 -28.17 -45.67 -27.86
N SER A 658 -27.47 -44.57 -27.63
CA SER A 658 -26.23 -44.21 -28.33
C SER A 658 -25.06 -45.13 -27.96
N SER A 659 -24.00 -45.07 -28.76
CA SER A 659 -22.71 -45.71 -28.46
C SER A 659 -21.96 -45.10 -27.26
N THR A 660 -22.50 -44.04 -26.65
CA THR A 660 -21.92 -43.38 -25.46
C THR A 660 -22.71 -43.65 -24.17
N GLY A 661 -23.83 -44.38 -24.25
CA GLY A 661 -24.71 -44.66 -23.10
C GLY A 661 -25.82 -43.62 -22.87
N GLU A 662 -26.09 -42.77 -23.87
CA GLU A 662 -27.20 -41.81 -23.84
C GLU A 662 -28.48 -42.48 -24.36
N ILE A 663 -29.53 -42.46 -23.54
CA ILE A 663 -30.87 -42.92 -23.91
C ILE A 663 -31.70 -41.72 -24.36
N ARG A 664 -32.07 -41.66 -25.64
CA ARG A 664 -33.03 -40.69 -26.18
C ARG A 664 -34.43 -41.29 -26.06
N MET A 665 -35.32 -40.67 -25.27
CA MET A 665 -36.71 -41.08 -25.05
C MET A 665 -37.66 -40.04 -25.66
N GLN A 666 -38.54 -40.46 -26.56
CA GLN A 666 -39.46 -39.60 -27.30
C GLN A 666 -40.91 -39.94 -26.93
N ILE A 667 -41.60 -39.01 -26.24
CA ILE A 667 -43.02 -39.12 -25.86
C ILE A 667 -43.91 -38.53 -26.97
N SER A 668 -43.52 -37.38 -27.53
CA SER A 668 -44.19 -36.73 -28.67
C SER A 668 -43.16 -36.07 -29.58
N GLU A 669 -43.57 -35.55 -30.74
CA GLU A 669 -42.66 -34.82 -31.67
C GLU A 669 -41.96 -33.63 -31.00
N GLU A 670 -42.61 -32.99 -30.02
CA GLU A 670 -42.07 -31.83 -29.30
C GLU A 670 -41.50 -32.17 -27.93
N ASN A 671 -41.78 -33.36 -27.38
CA ASN A 671 -41.34 -33.79 -26.06
C ASN A 671 -40.35 -34.96 -26.15
N ILE A 672 -39.07 -34.61 -26.29
CA ILE A 672 -37.95 -35.55 -26.35
C ILE A 672 -37.06 -35.33 -25.13
N THR A 673 -37.07 -36.28 -24.21
CA THR A 673 -36.19 -36.30 -23.04
C THR A 673 -34.98 -37.20 -23.33
N ARG A 674 -33.82 -36.89 -22.73
CA ARG A 674 -32.64 -37.75 -22.82
C ARG A 674 -32.13 -38.05 -21.42
N MET A 675 -31.62 -39.26 -21.21
CA MET A 675 -30.99 -39.65 -19.97
C MET A 675 -29.60 -40.18 -20.29
N VAL A 676 -28.59 -39.62 -19.63
CA VAL A 676 -27.25 -40.19 -19.69
C VAL A 676 -27.08 -41.17 -18.56
N VAL A 677 -26.73 -42.41 -18.90
CA VAL A 677 -26.51 -43.46 -17.92
C VAL A 677 -25.09 -43.32 -17.39
N ILE A 678 -24.99 -43.03 -16.10
CA ILE A 678 -23.72 -42.85 -15.39
C ILE A 678 -23.23 -44.20 -14.90
N ASP A 679 -24.12 -45.00 -14.33
CA ASP A 679 -23.82 -46.38 -13.93
C ASP A 679 -25.04 -47.28 -14.08
N ILE A 680 -24.82 -48.57 -14.32
CA ILE A 680 -25.89 -49.56 -14.33
C ILE A 680 -25.37 -50.96 -14.00
N ASP A 681 -26.05 -51.64 -13.08
CA ASP A 681 -25.89 -53.05 -12.79
C ASP A 681 -27.23 -53.80 -12.85
N ALA A 682 -27.28 -55.04 -12.36
CA ALA A 682 -28.49 -55.86 -12.40
C ALA A 682 -29.66 -55.33 -11.53
N SER A 683 -29.39 -54.42 -10.61
CA SER A 683 -30.28 -53.96 -9.54
C SER A 683 -30.40 -52.44 -9.43
N VAL A 684 -29.37 -51.69 -9.82
CA VAL A 684 -29.30 -50.24 -9.70
C VAL A 684 -28.89 -49.60 -11.01
N MET A 685 -29.55 -48.50 -11.37
CA MET A 685 -29.18 -47.63 -12.48
C MET A 685 -29.03 -46.21 -11.93
N ILE A 686 -27.89 -45.58 -12.20
CA ILE A 686 -27.65 -44.17 -11.91
C ILE A 686 -27.72 -43.43 -13.23
N GLY A 687 -28.75 -42.61 -13.40
CA GLY A 687 -29.00 -41.84 -14.61
C GLY A 687 -29.07 -40.35 -14.31
N ARG A 688 -28.72 -39.52 -15.29
CA ARG A 688 -28.96 -38.07 -15.24
C ARG A 688 -29.78 -37.66 -16.45
N PHE A 689 -30.97 -37.14 -16.21
CA PHE A 689 -31.76 -36.55 -17.28
C PHE A 689 -31.08 -35.29 -17.82
N LYS A 690 -31.27 -35.02 -19.11
CA LYS A 690 -30.59 -33.98 -19.90
C LYS A 690 -30.55 -32.61 -19.21
N ASN A 691 -31.52 -32.30 -18.35
CA ASN A 691 -31.70 -30.97 -17.76
C ASN A 691 -31.72 -30.98 -16.22
N GLN A 692 -31.36 -32.10 -15.58
CA GLN A 692 -31.18 -32.16 -14.13
C GLN A 692 -29.71 -31.93 -13.75
N LYS A 693 -29.48 -31.15 -12.68
CA LYS A 693 -28.14 -30.89 -12.13
C LYS A 693 -27.59 -32.09 -11.33
N SER A 694 -28.47 -32.90 -10.74
CA SER A 694 -28.12 -34.04 -9.90
C SER A 694 -28.33 -35.38 -10.60
N ASN A 695 -27.59 -36.39 -10.15
CA ASN A 695 -27.81 -37.79 -10.54
C ASN A 695 -29.07 -38.31 -9.86
N THR A 696 -29.82 -39.16 -10.56
CA THR A 696 -30.94 -39.90 -10.01
C THR A 696 -30.56 -41.38 -9.92
N THR A 697 -30.68 -41.96 -8.73
CA THR A 697 -30.59 -43.41 -8.57
C THR A 697 -31.95 -44.04 -8.78
N PHE A 698 -31.97 -45.12 -9.57
CA PHE A 698 -33.12 -45.97 -9.83
C PHE A 698 -32.82 -47.39 -9.35
N LYS A 699 -33.79 -48.01 -8.69
CA LYS A 699 -33.77 -49.44 -8.35
C LYS A 699 -34.67 -50.22 -9.29
N LYS A 700 -34.18 -51.37 -9.73
CA LYS A 700 -34.96 -52.30 -10.55
C LYS A 700 -36.09 -52.92 -9.72
N GLN A 701 -37.29 -52.97 -10.29
CA GLN A 701 -38.46 -53.62 -9.67
C GLN A 701 -38.60 -55.08 -10.05
#